data_AF-A0A418WB69-F1
#
_entry.id   AF-A0A418WB69-F1
#
_cell.length_a   1.000
_cell.length_b   1.000
_cell.length_c   1.000
_cell.angle_alpha   90.00
_cell.angle_beta   90.00
_cell.angle_gamma   90.00
#
_symmetry.space_group_name_H-M   'P 1'
#
loop_
_entity.id
_entity.type
_entity.pdbx_description
1 polymer ?
#
loop_
_entity_poly.entity_id
_entity_poly.type
_entity_poly.pdbx_seq_one_letter_code
_entity_poly.pdbx_strand_id
1 'polypeptide(L)'
;MHDLKLIRDDPAAFDARLERRGFAPSADGVIALDQQRRALQTRLQEMQARRNDASREIGQVKSKGGDAATLMEEVAGLKGAIQAGEEEDRKLAGEIEALLATLPNLPDPAVPPGGEEANTEIRRWGTPTKTEGAAHYELGEGLGLMDFEAAARMSGARFVVLKGALARLERALGAFMLDLHTSEFGYTEVAPPVLVRDDAVYGTGQLPKFAEDLFRTTNGFWLVPTAEVPLTNLVREQILDEAQLPLRFTALTPCFRSEAGSAGRDTRGMIRQHQFSKVELVSIATPEQSAAEHERMTNCAEEVLKRLNLPYRVLLLAAGDMGFGATKTYDIEVWLPGQKTYREISSCSNCGDFQARRMQTRARLGNAKGTRPVHTLNGSGLAVGRTLVAVLENYARDDGTIEVPLVLRPYMGGLEVIAPMAETDDKPLRILVTNDDGIHAPGLKILTQIAKALSGDVWVVAPETEQSGASHSLTLTKPLRIRKVGPRRFAVEGTPTDCVMLALETIIKGRKPDLVLSGVNRGANMGEDVTYSGTIAAAMEGTFLGVPSIALSQSMGFDRSQPVQWPCAATHGPAVVRRLLETGWPDDVLINVNFPNCAPEAVSGIRVTHQGRRGAASLSIDERVDARGNAYYWLGYRRNPGPVEPDSDIEAVYAGAISVTALHMNLTHYDTQASLRHAFAQKPVT
;
A
#
# COMPACT_ATOMS: atom_id res chain seq x y z
N MET A 1 24.76 3.43 29.69
CA MET A 1 25.08 3.20 31.10
C MET A 1 26.14 4.19 31.52
N HIS A 2 26.12 4.65 32.76
CA HIS A 2 27.06 5.66 33.27
C HIS A 2 28.42 5.09 33.65
N ASP A 3 29.44 5.93 33.62
CA ASP A 3 30.75 5.62 34.19
C ASP A 3 30.70 5.76 35.72
N LEU A 4 31.06 4.71 36.46
CA LEU A 4 31.16 4.79 37.92
C LEU A 4 32.15 5.87 38.37
N LYS A 5 33.22 6.13 37.60
CA LYS A 5 34.15 7.20 37.92
C LYS A 5 33.47 8.57 37.90
N LEU A 6 32.58 8.82 36.93
CA LEU A 6 31.86 10.08 36.82
C LEU A 6 30.97 10.34 38.03
N ILE A 7 30.31 9.29 38.55
CA ILE A 7 29.44 9.39 39.73
C ILE A 7 30.27 9.64 41.00
N ARG A 8 31.46 9.03 41.11
CA ARG A 8 32.34 9.19 42.28
C ARG A 8 33.05 10.53 42.33
N ASP A 9 33.49 11.03 41.17
CA ASP A 9 34.30 12.24 41.09
C ASP A 9 33.45 13.49 41.40
N ASP A 10 32.16 13.50 41.00
CA ASP A 10 31.23 14.61 41.31
C ASP A 10 29.76 14.12 41.43
N PRO A 11 29.36 13.52 42.57
CA PRO A 11 28.00 13.00 42.76
C PRO A 11 26.93 14.08 42.72
N ALA A 12 27.22 15.28 43.24
CA ALA A 12 26.28 16.38 43.27
C ALA A 12 25.95 16.87 41.84
N ALA A 13 26.96 16.99 40.97
CA ALA A 13 26.72 17.34 39.57
C ALA A 13 25.97 16.24 38.79
N PHE A 14 26.22 14.96 39.13
CA PHE A 14 25.46 13.85 38.55
C PHE A 14 23.98 13.95 38.88
N ASP A 15 23.64 14.08 40.17
CA ASP A 15 22.25 14.14 40.63
C ASP A 15 21.55 15.40 40.10
N ALA A 16 22.20 16.57 40.09
CA ALA A 16 21.62 17.79 39.53
C ALA A 16 21.25 17.66 38.03
N ARG A 17 22.04 16.92 37.25
CA ARG A 17 21.73 16.64 35.83
C ARG A 17 20.63 15.58 35.68
N LEU A 18 20.55 14.63 36.59
CA LEU A 18 19.51 13.61 36.63
C LEU A 18 18.14 14.21 36.99
N GLU A 19 18.11 15.15 37.94
CA GLU A 19 16.91 15.90 38.33
C GLU A 19 16.33 16.72 37.17
N ARG A 20 17.16 17.26 36.26
CA ARG A 20 16.68 17.93 35.04
C ARG A 20 15.84 17.01 34.14
N ARG A 21 16.05 15.69 34.20
CA ARG A 21 15.24 14.67 33.50
C ARG A 21 13.98 14.28 34.29
N GLY A 22 13.76 14.83 35.49
CA GLY A 22 12.66 14.47 36.39
C GLY A 22 12.94 13.23 37.25
N PHE A 23 14.20 12.81 37.40
CA PHE A 23 14.57 11.63 38.18
C PHE A 23 15.14 12.02 39.55
N ALA A 24 14.85 11.20 40.57
CA ALA A 24 15.37 11.42 41.91
C ALA A 24 16.90 11.20 41.98
N PRO A 25 17.59 11.92 42.88
CA PRO A 25 19.00 11.66 43.20
C PRO A 25 19.27 10.17 43.45
N SER A 26 20.36 9.67 42.87
CA SER A 26 20.71 8.25 42.89
C SER A 26 22.19 7.98 43.14
N ALA A 27 23.03 9.02 43.19
CA ALA A 27 24.48 8.87 43.35
C ALA A 27 24.85 8.14 44.65
N ASP A 28 24.25 8.51 45.78
CA ASP A 28 24.55 7.93 47.09
C ASP A 28 24.36 6.41 47.14
N GLY A 29 23.26 5.92 46.56
CA GLY A 29 22.99 4.48 46.49
C GLY A 29 24.03 3.72 45.66
N VAL A 30 24.41 4.28 44.51
CA VAL A 30 25.46 3.70 43.65
C VAL A 30 26.82 3.71 44.37
N ILE A 31 27.16 4.82 45.04
CA ILE A 31 28.43 4.99 45.74
C ILE A 31 28.52 4.03 46.94
N ALA A 32 27.44 3.83 47.68
CA ALA A 32 27.42 2.90 48.81
C ALA A 32 27.74 1.47 48.35
N LEU A 33 27.13 1.01 47.26
CA LEU A 33 27.42 -0.32 46.69
C LEU A 33 28.87 -0.40 46.14
N ASP A 34 29.35 0.63 45.43
CA ASP A 34 30.74 0.68 44.95
C ASP A 34 31.76 0.65 46.11
N GLN A 35 31.48 1.35 47.21
CA GLN A 35 32.33 1.33 48.41
C GLN A 35 32.37 -0.05 49.06
N GLN A 36 31.21 -0.71 49.22
CA GLN A 36 31.13 -2.08 49.74
C GLN A 36 31.94 -3.04 48.86
N ARG A 37 31.77 -2.95 47.54
CA ARG A 37 32.48 -3.77 46.57
C ARG A 37 33.99 -3.55 46.63
N ARG A 38 34.46 -2.31 46.63
CA ARG A 38 35.90 -2.00 46.74
C ARG A 38 36.49 -2.50 48.05
N ALA A 39 35.79 -2.33 49.18
CA ALA A 39 36.24 -2.84 50.46
C ALA A 39 36.32 -4.37 50.49
N LEU A 40 35.43 -5.07 49.77
CA LEU A 40 35.48 -6.51 49.60
C LEU A 40 36.65 -6.93 48.69
N GLN A 41 36.89 -6.21 47.59
CA GLN A 41 38.01 -6.46 46.69
C GLN A 41 39.37 -6.30 47.38
N THR A 42 39.54 -5.29 48.24
CA THR A 42 40.75 -5.14 49.07
C THR A 42 40.92 -6.35 49.99
N ARG A 43 39.86 -6.77 50.70
CA ARG A 43 39.90 -7.96 51.57
C ARG A 43 40.22 -9.24 50.80
N LEU A 44 39.68 -9.40 49.58
CA LEU A 44 40.00 -10.53 48.70
C LEU A 44 41.48 -10.54 48.32
N GLN A 45 42.05 -9.39 47.95
CA GLN A 45 43.48 -9.27 47.65
C GLN A 45 44.36 -9.61 48.85
N GLU A 46 44.00 -9.13 50.05
CA GLU A 46 44.69 -9.46 51.30
C GLU A 46 44.63 -10.97 51.61
N MET A 47 43.45 -11.58 51.48
CA MET A 47 43.29 -13.03 51.68
C MET A 47 44.07 -13.85 50.65
N GLN A 48 44.08 -13.42 49.37
CA GLN A 48 44.85 -14.07 48.31
C GLN A 48 46.36 -13.97 48.58
N ALA A 49 46.84 -12.81 49.02
CA ALA A 49 48.23 -12.61 49.42
C ALA A 49 48.59 -13.53 50.60
N ARG A 50 47.78 -13.53 51.68
CA ARG A 50 48.02 -14.40 52.84
C ARG A 50 47.99 -15.87 52.49
N ARG A 51 47.06 -16.31 51.65
CA ARG A 51 46.99 -17.70 51.17
C ARG A 51 48.28 -18.09 50.43
N ASN A 52 48.80 -17.21 49.57
CA ASN A 52 50.04 -17.46 48.83
C ASN A 52 51.25 -17.52 49.78
N ASP A 53 51.28 -16.67 50.82
CA ASP A 53 52.33 -16.67 51.85
C ASP A 53 52.30 -17.94 52.70
N ALA A 54 51.14 -18.29 53.25
CA ALA A 54 50.94 -19.51 54.03
C ALA A 54 51.25 -20.77 53.20
N SER A 55 50.91 -20.79 51.90
CA SER A 55 51.28 -21.88 50.99
C SER A 55 52.80 -22.04 50.82
N ARG A 56 53.55 -20.91 50.78
CA ARG A 56 55.01 -20.93 50.75
C ARG A 56 55.60 -21.42 52.08
N GLU A 57 55.04 -20.98 53.20
CA GLU A 57 55.44 -21.41 54.55
C GLU A 57 55.23 -22.93 54.74
N ILE A 58 54.11 -23.49 54.27
CA ILE A 58 53.86 -24.95 54.30
C ILE A 58 54.97 -25.71 53.58
N GLY A 59 55.35 -25.25 52.38
CA GLY A 59 56.43 -25.87 51.60
C GLY A 59 57.77 -25.86 52.36
N GLN A 60 58.08 -24.75 53.02
CA GLN A 60 59.29 -24.63 53.86
C GLN A 60 59.24 -25.54 55.08
N VAL A 61 58.13 -25.59 55.82
CA VAL A 61 57.97 -26.43 57.03
C VAL A 61 58.04 -27.92 56.67
N LYS A 62 57.33 -28.35 55.63
CA LYS A 62 57.35 -29.74 55.13
C LYS A 62 58.74 -30.15 54.65
N SER A 63 59.50 -29.26 53.99
CA SER A 63 60.86 -29.55 53.53
C SER A 63 61.87 -29.80 54.68
N LYS A 64 61.58 -29.26 55.86
CA LYS A 64 62.37 -29.44 57.09
C LYS A 64 61.86 -30.59 57.98
N GLY A 65 60.86 -31.35 57.52
CA GLY A 65 60.27 -32.47 58.26
C GLY A 65 59.32 -32.06 59.40
N GLY A 66 58.89 -30.80 59.46
CA GLY A 66 57.97 -30.29 60.49
C GLY A 66 56.49 -30.56 60.20
N ASP A 67 55.65 -30.41 61.22
CA ASP A 67 54.19 -30.43 61.08
C ASP A 67 53.66 -29.06 60.63
N ALA A 68 52.82 -29.07 59.58
CA ALA A 68 52.22 -27.89 58.98
C ALA A 68 50.69 -27.91 59.06
N ALA A 69 50.09 -28.76 59.91
CA ALA A 69 48.64 -28.94 60.02
C ALA A 69 47.87 -27.62 60.17
N THR A 70 48.31 -26.72 61.07
CA THR A 70 47.68 -25.41 61.29
C THR A 70 47.72 -24.50 60.06
N LEU A 71 48.85 -24.47 59.34
CA LEU A 71 48.97 -23.68 58.11
C LEU A 71 48.11 -24.27 56.98
N MET A 72 48.00 -25.60 56.90
CA MET A 72 47.13 -26.29 55.94
C MET A 72 45.64 -26.00 56.22
N GLU A 73 45.24 -25.96 57.49
CA GLU A 73 43.90 -25.57 57.93
C GLU A 73 43.61 -24.09 57.61
N GLU A 74 44.56 -23.19 57.87
CA GLU A 74 44.47 -21.77 57.51
C GLU A 74 44.27 -21.59 55.99
N VAL A 75 45.07 -22.27 55.16
CA VAL A 75 44.94 -22.23 53.70
C VAL A 75 43.58 -22.76 53.24
N ALA A 76 43.07 -23.83 53.86
CA ALA A 76 41.75 -24.36 53.55
C ALA A 76 40.62 -23.37 53.91
N GLY A 77 40.71 -22.73 55.08
CA GLY A 77 39.78 -21.68 55.51
C GLY A 77 39.81 -20.46 54.59
N LEU A 78 41.01 -19.98 54.23
CA LEU A 78 41.19 -18.88 53.28
C LEU A 78 40.64 -19.21 51.90
N LYS A 79 40.78 -20.45 51.42
CA LYS A 79 40.19 -20.88 50.14
C LYS A 79 38.66 -20.77 50.16
N GLY A 80 38.02 -21.21 51.24
CA GLY A 80 36.56 -21.08 51.41
C GLY A 80 36.11 -19.62 51.49
N ALA A 81 36.82 -18.80 52.27
CA ALA A 81 36.52 -17.37 52.41
C ALA A 81 36.72 -16.58 51.10
N ILE A 82 37.77 -16.89 50.33
CA ILE A 82 37.99 -16.29 49.00
C ILE A 82 36.86 -16.65 48.05
N GLN A 83 36.46 -17.93 47.98
CA GLN A 83 35.37 -18.35 47.10
C GLN A 83 34.03 -17.66 47.46
N ALA A 84 33.71 -17.55 48.75
CA ALA A 84 32.53 -16.82 49.20
C ALA A 84 32.61 -15.31 48.89
N GLY A 85 33.78 -14.70 49.06
CA GLY A 85 33.99 -13.29 48.73
C GLY A 85 33.94 -13.01 47.23
N GLU A 86 34.41 -13.92 46.38
CA GLU A 86 34.29 -13.82 44.91
C GLU A 86 32.83 -13.88 44.44
N GLU A 87 32.00 -14.69 45.10
CA GLU A 87 30.55 -14.73 44.83
C GLU A 87 29.87 -13.42 45.26
N GLU A 88 30.22 -12.89 46.43
CA GLU A 88 29.67 -11.61 46.90
C GLU A 88 30.15 -10.42 46.03
N ASP A 89 31.40 -10.43 45.51
CA ASP A 89 31.85 -9.41 44.55
C ASP A 89 31.03 -9.46 43.27
N ARG A 90 30.73 -10.67 42.76
CA ARG A 90 29.88 -10.84 41.58
C ARG A 90 28.47 -10.32 41.83
N LYS A 91 27.90 -10.61 42.99
CA LYS A 91 26.58 -10.12 43.39
C LYS A 91 26.54 -8.59 43.49
N LEU A 92 27.49 -7.98 44.20
CA LEU A 92 27.59 -6.52 44.30
C LEU A 92 27.81 -5.86 42.93
N ALA A 93 28.63 -6.47 42.06
CA ALA A 93 28.81 -6.00 40.69
C ALA A 93 27.47 -6.00 39.92
N GLY A 94 26.70 -7.08 40.04
CA GLY A 94 25.37 -7.19 39.42
C GLY A 94 24.35 -6.21 39.98
N GLU A 95 24.36 -5.95 41.29
CA GLU A 95 23.48 -4.94 41.92
C GLU A 95 23.80 -3.52 41.44
N ILE A 96 25.09 -3.17 41.34
CA ILE A 96 25.53 -1.91 40.77
C ILE A 96 25.07 -1.79 39.31
N GLU A 97 25.29 -2.83 38.50
CA GLU A 97 24.90 -2.83 37.10
C GLU A 97 23.38 -2.68 36.93
N ALA A 98 22.60 -3.42 37.71
CA ALA A 98 21.15 -3.36 37.70
C ALA A 98 20.64 -1.95 38.06
N LEU A 99 21.23 -1.31 39.09
CA LEU A 99 20.88 0.06 39.46
C LEU A 99 21.22 1.04 38.33
N LEU A 100 22.45 1.01 37.82
CA LEU A 100 22.88 1.87 36.71
C LEU A 100 22.07 1.66 35.42
N ALA A 101 21.55 0.45 35.20
CA ALA A 101 20.74 0.13 34.03
C ALA A 101 19.36 0.81 34.06
N THR A 102 18.89 1.26 35.23
CA THR A 102 17.62 1.98 35.38
C THR A 102 17.74 3.49 35.26
N LEU A 103 18.97 4.02 35.29
CA LEU A 103 19.24 5.46 35.21
C LEU A 103 19.30 5.92 33.74
N PRO A 104 18.57 7.00 33.37
CA PRO A 104 18.60 7.57 32.03
C PRO A 104 19.95 8.22 31.76
N ASN A 105 20.23 8.50 30.49
CA ASN A 105 21.38 9.29 30.11
C ASN A 105 21.28 10.74 30.62
N LEU A 106 22.43 11.39 30.80
CA LEU A 106 22.50 12.76 31.32
C LEU A 106 22.29 13.77 30.18
N PRO A 107 21.45 14.80 30.38
CA PRO A 107 21.18 15.80 29.36
C PRO A 107 22.42 16.65 29.08
N ASP A 108 22.65 16.97 27.81
CA ASP A 108 23.66 17.94 27.39
C ASP A 108 23.39 19.30 28.07
N PRO A 109 24.43 20.07 28.45
CA PRO A 109 24.25 21.37 29.08
C PRO A 109 23.32 22.33 28.31
N ALA A 110 23.31 22.27 26.97
CA ALA A 110 22.50 23.15 26.13
C ALA A 110 21.00 22.78 26.06
N VAL A 111 20.60 21.62 26.61
CA VAL A 111 19.20 21.17 26.61
C VAL A 111 18.37 21.94 27.64
N PRO A 112 17.20 22.52 27.31
CA PRO A 112 16.39 23.23 28.30
C PRO A 112 15.84 22.26 29.37
N PRO A 113 15.68 22.68 30.63
CA PRO A 113 14.96 21.90 31.63
C PRO A 113 13.44 21.92 31.35
N GLY A 114 12.67 20.99 31.93
CA GLY A 114 11.20 20.94 31.79
C GLY A 114 10.71 19.76 30.94
N GLY A 115 9.39 19.64 30.78
CA GLY A 115 8.74 18.63 29.96
C GLY A 115 8.46 19.09 28.52
N GLU A 116 7.51 18.45 27.86
CA GLU A 116 7.09 18.75 26.47
C GLU A 116 6.76 20.24 26.26
N GLU A 117 6.20 20.91 27.26
CA GLU A 117 5.87 22.35 27.24
C GLU A 117 7.09 23.27 27.12
N ALA A 118 8.28 22.78 27.45
CA ALA A 118 9.54 23.51 27.38
C ALA A 118 10.34 23.20 26.10
N ASN A 119 9.81 22.35 25.21
CA ASN A 119 10.42 22.09 23.90
C ASN A 119 10.55 23.40 23.11
N THR A 120 11.73 23.62 22.52
CA THR A 120 12.04 24.89 21.86
C THR A 120 12.11 24.72 20.36
N GLU A 121 11.31 25.48 19.60
CA GLU A 121 11.43 25.51 18.15
C GLU A 121 12.73 26.19 17.73
N ILE A 122 13.58 25.47 17.00
CA ILE A 122 14.89 25.95 16.56
C ILE A 122 14.94 26.25 15.06
N ARG A 123 14.09 25.60 14.25
CA ARG A 123 14.01 25.77 12.79
C ARG A 123 12.60 25.50 12.29
N ARG A 124 12.24 26.11 11.16
CA ARG A 124 10.99 25.87 10.43
C ARG A 124 11.25 25.94 8.93
N TRP A 125 10.56 25.10 8.17
CA TRP A 125 10.69 25.07 6.71
C TRP A 125 9.33 24.89 6.04
N GLY A 126 9.16 25.56 4.89
CA GLY A 126 7.92 25.55 4.11
C GLY A 126 6.81 26.41 4.72
N THR A 127 5.71 26.54 3.97
CA THR A 127 4.47 27.17 4.45
C THR A 127 3.32 26.22 4.14
N PRO A 128 2.48 25.86 5.14
CA PRO A 128 1.27 25.08 4.90
C PRO A 128 0.42 25.67 3.77
N THR A 129 0.35 24.96 2.64
CA THR A 129 -0.51 25.34 1.50
C THR A 129 -1.98 25.03 1.81
N LYS A 130 -2.22 24.00 2.63
CA LYS A 130 -3.53 23.63 3.18
C LYS A 130 -3.52 23.81 4.69
N THR A 131 -4.37 24.70 5.19
CA THR A 131 -4.54 24.93 6.63
C THR A 131 -5.60 24.02 7.27
N GLU A 132 -6.44 23.39 6.45
CA GLU A 132 -7.45 22.43 6.85
C GLU A 132 -7.72 21.41 5.73
N GLY A 133 -8.34 20.28 6.09
CA GLY A 133 -8.68 19.21 5.14
C GLY A 133 -9.26 17.99 5.85
N ALA A 134 -9.62 16.97 5.07
CA ALA A 134 -10.00 15.67 5.59
C ALA A 134 -8.79 14.96 6.22
N ALA A 135 -9.02 14.17 7.26
CA ALA A 135 -7.95 13.38 7.87
C ALA A 135 -7.56 12.20 6.97
N HIS A 136 -6.32 11.73 7.08
CA HIS A 136 -5.82 10.61 6.27
C HIS A 136 -6.68 9.33 6.33
N TYR A 137 -7.34 9.06 7.45
CA TYR A 137 -8.23 7.89 7.57
C TYR A 137 -9.51 8.08 6.75
N GLU A 138 -10.09 9.28 6.71
CA GLU A 138 -11.25 9.59 5.86
C GLU A 138 -10.88 9.49 4.38
N LEU A 139 -9.71 10.04 4.02
CA LEU A 139 -9.18 9.96 2.66
C LEU A 139 -8.91 8.51 2.24
N GLY A 140 -8.21 7.75 3.08
CA GLY A 140 -7.86 6.36 2.79
C GLY A 140 -9.08 5.43 2.71
N GLU A 141 -10.06 5.60 3.60
CA GLU A 141 -11.34 4.88 3.59
C GLU A 141 -12.17 5.28 2.36
N GLY A 142 -12.23 6.58 2.02
CA GLY A 142 -12.92 7.10 0.84
C GLY A 142 -12.35 6.59 -0.49
N LEU A 143 -11.05 6.29 -0.55
CA LEU A 143 -10.42 5.63 -1.70
C LEU A 143 -10.71 4.12 -1.77
N GLY A 144 -11.21 3.51 -0.69
CA GLY A 144 -11.33 2.05 -0.54
C GLY A 144 -9.98 1.33 -0.36
N LEU A 145 -8.90 2.07 -0.06
CA LEU A 145 -7.54 1.56 -0.03
C LEU A 145 -6.92 1.48 1.37
N MET A 146 -7.64 1.93 2.41
CA MET A 146 -7.25 1.83 3.82
C MET A 146 -8.36 1.13 4.61
N ASP A 147 -8.04 0.00 5.24
CA ASP A 147 -9.03 -0.89 5.83
C ASP A 147 -8.65 -1.23 7.29
N PHE A 148 -9.18 -0.44 8.22
CA PHE A 148 -9.00 -0.65 9.66
C PHE A 148 -9.89 -1.79 10.18
N GLU A 149 -11.04 -2.05 9.56
CA GLU A 149 -11.96 -3.09 10.01
C GLU A 149 -11.37 -4.48 9.74
N ALA A 150 -10.83 -4.71 8.54
CA ALA A 150 -10.13 -5.96 8.23
C ALA A 150 -8.91 -6.17 9.15
N ALA A 151 -8.16 -5.11 9.45
CA ALA A 151 -7.05 -5.17 10.38
C ALA A 151 -7.54 -5.53 11.80
N ALA A 152 -8.63 -4.92 12.27
CA ALA A 152 -9.21 -5.20 13.59
C ALA A 152 -9.68 -6.65 13.72
N ARG A 153 -10.30 -7.21 12.66
CA ARG A 153 -10.71 -8.63 12.63
C ARG A 153 -9.52 -9.59 12.71
N MET A 154 -8.35 -9.20 12.19
CA MET A 154 -7.16 -10.05 12.13
C MET A 154 -6.27 -9.93 13.37
N SER A 155 -6.02 -8.69 13.81
CA SER A 155 -4.96 -8.35 14.76
C SER A 155 -5.42 -7.46 15.92
N GLY A 156 -6.68 -7.03 15.93
CA GLY A 156 -7.22 -6.08 16.92
C GLY A 156 -6.92 -4.62 16.58
N ALA A 157 -7.12 -3.73 17.57
CA ALA A 157 -6.93 -2.29 17.41
C ALA A 157 -5.47 -1.91 17.10
N ARG A 158 -5.26 -0.68 16.60
CA ARG A 158 -3.92 -0.13 16.26
C ARG A 158 -3.16 -0.91 15.17
N PHE A 159 -3.90 -1.54 14.27
CA PHE A 159 -3.42 -2.07 13.01
C PHE A 159 -4.23 -1.51 11.84
N VAL A 160 -3.65 -1.57 10.64
CA VAL A 160 -4.28 -1.12 9.39
C VAL A 160 -3.87 -2.02 8.23
N VAL A 161 -4.78 -2.27 7.30
CA VAL A 161 -4.47 -2.90 6.00
C VAL A 161 -4.49 -1.83 4.92
N LEU A 162 -3.37 -1.65 4.21
CA LEU A 162 -3.28 -0.83 3.02
C LEU A 162 -3.41 -1.69 1.76
N LYS A 163 -4.11 -1.19 0.74
CA LYS A 163 -4.35 -1.88 -0.53
C LYS A 163 -3.92 -1.01 -1.72
N GLY A 164 -3.75 -1.65 -2.87
CA GLY A 164 -3.56 -0.99 -4.16
C GLY A 164 -2.51 0.12 -4.15
N ALA A 165 -2.91 1.31 -4.60
CA ALA A 165 -2.02 2.45 -4.74
C ALA A 165 -1.49 2.99 -3.40
N LEU A 166 -2.22 2.85 -2.27
CA LEU A 166 -1.71 3.28 -0.96
C LEU A 166 -0.62 2.35 -0.43
N ALA A 167 -0.78 1.03 -0.59
CA ALA A 167 0.27 0.08 -0.27
C ALA A 167 1.52 0.30 -1.14
N ARG A 168 1.32 0.64 -2.43
CA ARG A 168 2.41 1.04 -3.33
C ARG A 168 3.10 2.32 -2.87
N LEU A 169 2.32 3.32 -2.43
CA LEU A 169 2.84 4.60 -1.94
C LEU A 169 3.67 4.42 -0.66
N GLU A 170 3.23 3.59 0.28
CA GLU A 170 4.02 3.25 1.48
C GLU A 170 5.38 2.67 1.10
N ARG A 171 5.40 1.70 0.17
CA ARG A 171 6.64 1.10 -0.35
C ARG A 171 7.50 2.12 -1.10
N ALA A 172 6.89 2.99 -1.90
CA ALA A 172 7.58 4.04 -2.65
C ALA A 172 8.28 5.04 -1.73
N LEU A 173 7.62 5.44 -0.63
CA LEU A 173 8.20 6.30 0.39
C LEU A 173 9.44 5.67 1.04
N GLY A 174 9.34 4.40 1.46
CA GLY A 174 10.46 3.68 2.05
C GLY A 174 11.64 3.53 1.09
N ALA A 175 11.38 3.20 -0.17
CA ALA A 175 12.41 3.07 -1.22
C ALA A 175 13.08 4.42 -1.53
N PHE A 176 12.29 5.49 -1.71
CA PHE A 176 12.81 6.84 -1.93
C PHE A 176 13.73 7.31 -0.81
N MET A 177 13.34 7.06 0.45
CA MET A 177 14.15 7.40 1.61
C MET A 177 15.49 6.63 1.62
N LEU A 178 15.46 5.31 1.37
CA LEU A 178 16.68 4.50 1.29
C LEU A 178 17.62 4.98 0.17
N ASP A 179 17.08 5.19 -1.03
CA ASP A 179 17.85 5.66 -2.18
C ASP A 179 18.51 7.01 -1.90
N LEU A 180 17.78 7.94 -1.28
CA LEU A 180 18.33 9.25 -0.87
C LEU A 180 19.49 9.09 0.13
N HIS A 181 19.30 8.30 1.18
CA HIS A 181 20.30 8.17 2.24
C HIS A 181 21.56 7.43 1.79
N THR A 182 21.41 6.45 0.91
CA THR A 182 22.52 5.63 0.40
C THR A 182 23.28 6.34 -0.70
N SER A 183 22.59 6.98 -1.66
CA SER A 183 23.23 7.61 -2.81
C SER A 183 23.80 9.00 -2.53
N GLU A 184 23.18 9.79 -1.66
CA GLU A 184 23.58 11.19 -1.42
C GLU A 184 24.22 11.40 -0.03
N PHE A 185 23.78 10.67 1.00
CA PHE A 185 24.21 10.90 2.39
C PHE A 185 25.23 9.89 2.94
N GLY A 186 25.67 8.94 2.11
CA GLY A 186 26.75 8.01 2.42
C GLY A 186 26.41 7.02 3.53
N TYR A 187 25.14 6.67 3.71
CA TYR A 187 24.74 5.58 4.58
C TYR A 187 24.93 4.23 3.87
N THR A 188 25.37 3.23 4.61
CA THR A 188 25.36 1.83 4.15
C THR A 188 23.99 1.23 4.41
N GLU A 189 23.34 0.71 3.38
CA GLU A 189 22.07 -0.01 3.54
C GLU A 189 22.28 -1.37 4.20
N VAL A 190 21.43 -1.69 5.18
CA VAL A 190 21.45 -2.95 5.92
C VAL A 190 20.04 -3.52 6.01
N ALA A 191 19.89 -4.83 5.82
CA ALA A 191 18.67 -5.56 6.12
C ALA A 191 18.84 -6.39 7.40
N PRO A 192 18.56 -5.82 8.60
CA PRO A 192 18.81 -6.51 9.86
C PRO A 192 17.70 -7.52 10.24
N PRO A 193 17.98 -8.48 11.14
CA PRO A 193 16.94 -9.27 11.79
C PRO A 193 15.96 -8.40 12.58
N VAL A 194 14.67 -8.72 12.50
CA VAL A 194 13.60 -8.05 13.28
C VAL A 194 13.28 -8.75 14.61
N LEU A 195 13.89 -9.91 14.85
CA LEU A 195 13.86 -10.64 16.10
C LEU A 195 15.25 -10.65 16.72
N VAL A 196 15.38 -10.15 17.95
CA VAL A 196 16.67 -9.98 18.63
C VAL A 196 16.65 -10.57 20.05
N ARG A 197 17.83 -10.82 20.63
CA ARG A 197 18.00 -11.35 21.99
C ARG A 197 18.09 -10.22 23.02
N ASP A 198 18.00 -10.58 24.30
CA ASP A 198 18.08 -9.68 25.46
C ASP A 198 19.28 -8.70 25.39
N ASP A 199 20.47 -9.18 25.04
CA ASP A 199 21.68 -8.34 24.96
C ASP A 199 21.52 -7.17 23.97
N ALA A 200 20.79 -7.37 22.88
CA ALA A 200 20.62 -6.33 21.86
C ALA A 200 19.73 -5.20 22.36
N VAL A 201 18.57 -5.54 22.91
CA VAL A 201 17.61 -4.58 23.49
C VAL A 201 18.13 -3.96 24.79
N TYR A 202 19.01 -4.64 25.52
CA TYR A 202 19.75 -4.06 26.65
C TYR A 202 20.77 -3.04 26.19
N GLY A 203 21.54 -3.35 25.13
CA GLY A 203 22.58 -2.50 24.56
C GLY A 203 22.10 -1.10 24.19
N THR A 204 20.94 -1.02 23.55
CA THR A 204 20.32 0.25 23.11
C THR A 204 19.41 0.90 24.16
N GLY A 205 19.22 0.24 25.32
CA GLY A 205 18.60 0.84 26.49
C GLY A 205 17.09 0.64 26.62
N GLN A 206 16.48 -0.23 25.81
CA GLN A 206 15.08 -0.63 26.01
C GLN A 206 14.93 -1.50 27.27
N LEU A 207 15.83 -2.47 27.48
CA LEU A 207 15.87 -3.21 28.75
C LEU A 207 16.77 -2.52 29.79
N PRO A 208 16.39 -2.60 31.09
CA PRO A 208 15.24 -3.32 31.63
C PRO A 208 13.93 -2.52 31.68
N LYS A 209 13.99 -1.18 31.55
CA LYS A 209 12.89 -0.27 31.90
C LYS A 209 11.64 -0.41 31.03
N PHE A 210 11.82 -0.64 29.73
CA PHE A 210 10.74 -0.59 28.74
C PHE A 210 10.35 -1.98 28.22
N ALA A 211 10.50 -3.02 29.06
CA ALA A 211 10.13 -4.38 28.68
C ALA A 211 8.64 -4.49 28.30
N GLU A 212 7.77 -3.74 28.96
CA GLU A 212 6.33 -3.70 28.68
C GLU A 212 5.98 -3.01 27.36
N ASP A 213 6.88 -2.16 26.82
CA ASP A 213 6.69 -1.46 25.54
C ASP A 213 7.05 -2.34 24.32
N LEU A 214 7.60 -3.53 24.57
CA LEU A 214 8.08 -4.46 23.54
C LEU A 214 7.17 -5.68 23.42
N PHE A 215 7.13 -6.28 22.23
CA PHE A 215 6.59 -7.62 22.05
C PHE A 215 7.68 -8.68 22.23
N ARG A 216 7.46 -9.60 23.17
CA ARG A 216 8.33 -10.77 23.40
C ARG A 216 7.70 -12.03 22.83
N THR A 217 8.48 -12.84 22.13
CA THR A 217 8.06 -14.16 21.67
C THR A 217 8.20 -15.21 22.78
N THR A 218 7.50 -16.33 22.64
CA THR A 218 7.53 -17.44 23.62
C THR A 218 8.87 -18.16 23.71
N ASN A 219 9.71 -18.05 22.68
CA ASN A 219 11.05 -18.62 22.62
C ASN A 219 12.17 -17.62 22.97
N GLY A 220 11.82 -16.48 23.59
CA GLY A 220 12.79 -15.56 24.20
C GLY A 220 13.42 -14.53 23.26
N PHE A 221 12.82 -14.26 22.10
CA PHE A 221 13.20 -13.15 21.24
C PHE A 221 12.29 -11.93 21.46
N TRP A 222 12.79 -10.76 21.08
CA TRP A 222 12.04 -9.52 21.07
C TRP A 222 11.85 -9.05 19.64
N LEU A 223 10.63 -8.64 19.30
CA LEU A 223 10.40 -7.88 18.07
C LEU A 223 10.97 -6.47 18.26
N VAL A 224 11.71 -5.99 17.26
CA VAL A 224 12.40 -4.69 17.37
C VAL A 224 11.41 -3.52 17.31
N PRO A 225 11.48 -2.53 18.23
CA PRO A 225 10.65 -1.33 18.20
C PRO A 225 11.16 -0.26 17.23
N THR A 226 12.36 -0.48 16.68
CA THR A 226 13.07 0.35 15.71
C THR A 226 14.30 -0.40 15.20
N ALA A 227 14.75 -0.13 13.96
CA ALA A 227 16.01 -0.66 13.44
C ALA A 227 17.24 -0.12 14.19
N GLU A 228 17.11 0.93 15.00
CA GLU A 228 18.17 1.40 15.92
C GLU A 228 18.75 0.23 16.73
N VAL A 229 17.89 -0.68 17.21
CA VAL A 229 18.29 -1.81 18.05
C VAL A 229 19.31 -2.69 17.32
N PRO A 230 18.96 -3.34 16.19
CA PRO A 230 19.92 -4.20 15.50
C PRO A 230 21.06 -3.44 14.83
N LEU A 231 20.85 -2.23 14.29
CA LEU A 231 21.90 -1.48 13.59
C LEU A 231 23.00 -1.01 14.54
N THR A 232 22.64 -0.48 15.71
CA THR A 232 23.63 -0.02 16.70
C THR A 232 24.40 -1.20 17.29
N ASN A 233 23.76 -2.37 17.39
CA ASN A 233 24.39 -3.60 17.86
C ASN A 233 25.33 -4.27 16.84
N LEU A 234 25.41 -3.80 15.59
CA LEU A 234 26.39 -4.32 14.60
C LEU A 234 27.84 -4.20 15.08
N VAL A 235 28.11 -3.26 15.99
CA VAL A 235 29.43 -2.99 16.56
C VAL A 235 29.56 -3.44 18.02
N ARG A 236 28.61 -4.22 18.55
CA ARG A 236 28.64 -4.68 19.94
C ARG A 236 29.92 -5.49 20.22
N GLU A 237 30.53 -5.26 21.38
CA GLU A 237 31.75 -5.93 21.87
C GLU A 237 33.00 -5.74 20.97
N GLN A 238 32.96 -4.81 20.01
CA GLN A 238 34.08 -4.54 19.10
C GLN A 238 34.98 -3.40 19.59
N ILE A 239 36.25 -3.48 19.20
CA ILE A 239 37.21 -2.38 19.24
C ILE A 239 37.44 -1.89 17.81
N LEU A 240 36.87 -0.74 17.47
CA LEU A 240 36.92 -0.14 16.14
C LEU A 240 38.21 0.67 15.94
N ASP A 241 38.66 0.76 14.68
CA ASP A 241 39.73 1.68 14.29
C ASP A 241 39.12 3.07 14.02
N GLU A 242 39.78 4.13 14.50
CA GLU A 242 39.33 5.52 14.25
C GLU A 242 39.17 5.83 12.77
N ALA A 243 40.01 5.27 11.90
CA ALA A 243 39.96 5.50 10.46
C ALA A 243 38.67 4.99 9.81
N GLN A 244 37.92 4.12 10.49
CA GLN A 244 36.61 3.62 10.02
C GLN A 244 35.45 4.54 10.43
N LEU A 245 35.69 5.52 11.32
CA LEU A 245 34.64 6.36 11.90
C LEU A 245 34.50 7.72 11.16
N PRO A 246 33.26 8.19 10.91
CA PRO A 246 32.00 7.60 11.37
C PRO A 246 31.50 6.45 10.49
N LEU A 247 31.01 5.39 11.12
CA LEU A 247 30.21 4.36 10.46
C LEU A 247 28.76 4.83 10.38
N ARG A 248 28.11 4.64 9.23
CA ARG A 248 26.76 5.12 8.95
C ARG A 248 25.93 3.99 8.35
N PHE A 249 24.82 3.64 9.01
CA PHE A 249 23.93 2.57 8.58
C PHE A 249 22.50 3.08 8.40
N THR A 250 21.79 2.55 7.41
CA THR A 250 20.36 2.79 7.24
C THR A 250 19.63 1.48 6.94
N ALA A 251 18.37 1.39 7.36
CA ALA A 251 17.53 0.22 7.11
C ALA A 251 16.05 0.61 7.07
N LEU A 252 15.30 -0.03 6.18
CA LEU A 252 13.84 -0.02 6.20
C LEU A 252 13.35 -1.29 6.91
N THR A 253 12.69 -1.14 8.06
CA THR A 253 12.15 -2.30 8.80
C THR A 253 10.72 -2.05 9.27
N PRO A 254 9.90 -3.10 9.42
CA PRO A 254 8.76 -3.03 10.31
C PRO A 254 9.25 -2.83 11.75
N CYS A 255 8.54 -2.00 12.50
CA CYS A 255 8.80 -1.65 13.88
C CYS A 255 7.58 -2.04 14.73
N PHE A 256 7.82 -2.67 15.88
CA PHE A 256 6.77 -3.23 16.73
C PHE A 256 6.78 -2.62 18.12
N ARG A 257 5.67 -2.00 18.54
CA ARG A 257 5.53 -1.38 19.87
C ARG A 257 4.22 -1.79 20.51
N SER A 258 4.25 -2.20 21.77
CA SER A 258 3.02 -2.56 22.50
C SER A 258 2.15 -1.33 22.79
N GLU A 259 2.74 -0.12 22.74
CA GLU A 259 2.06 1.14 23.02
C GLU A 259 1.33 1.13 24.38
N ALA A 260 1.92 0.44 25.37
CA ALA A 260 1.41 0.37 26.73
C ALA A 260 1.23 1.78 27.32
N GLY A 261 0.13 2.01 28.05
CA GLY A 261 -0.18 3.32 28.64
C GLY A 261 -0.72 4.39 27.69
N SER A 262 -0.86 4.11 26.39
CA SER A 262 -1.41 5.07 25.40
C SER A 262 -2.94 5.04 25.23
N ALA A 263 -3.67 4.48 26.20
CA ALA A 263 -5.12 4.29 26.10
C ALA A 263 -5.84 5.63 25.84
N GLY A 264 -6.67 5.67 24.79
CA GLY A 264 -7.46 6.86 24.42
C GLY A 264 -6.71 7.94 23.62
N ARG A 265 -5.39 7.85 23.42
CA ARG A 265 -4.62 8.80 22.58
C ARG A 265 -4.42 8.26 21.17
N ASP A 266 -4.62 9.12 20.16
CA ASP A 266 -4.45 8.81 18.72
C ASP A 266 -5.09 7.46 18.35
N THR A 267 -6.36 7.27 18.72
CA THR A 267 -7.06 5.99 18.61
C THR A 267 -7.50 5.67 17.18
N ARG A 268 -7.69 6.68 16.33
CA ARG A 268 -8.07 6.52 14.92
C ARG A 268 -6.91 6.91 14.00
N GLY A 269 -6.75 6.19 12.90
CA GLY A 269 -5.73 6.49 11.90
C GLY A 269 -4.40 5.78 12.13
N MET A 270 -3.34 6.28 11.50
CA MET A 270 -2.03 5.63 11.40
C MET A 270 -0.90 6.34 12.17
N ILE A 271 -1.22 7.34 13.01
CA ILE A 271 -0.20 8.08 13.78
C ILE A 271 0.45 7.21 14.87
N ARG A 272 -0.33 6.31 15.49
CA ARG A 272 0.11 5.40 16.55
C ARG A 272 -0.43 4.00 16.29
N GLN A 273 0.46 3.08 15.92
CA GLN A 273 0.16 1.70 15.53
C GLN A 273 1.07 0.72 16.27
N HIS A 274 0.63 -0.52 16.47
CA HIS A 274 1.48 -1.58 17.00
C HIS A 274 2.57 -2.00 16.00
N GLN A 275 2.29 -1.87 14.71
CA GLN A 275 3.22 -2.13 13.63
C GLN A 275 3.27 -0.93 12.68
N PHE A 276 4.46 -0.46 12.36
CA PHE A 276 4.69 0.58 11.36
C PHE A 276 6.05 0.42 10.69
N SER A 277 6.18 0.88 9.45
CA SER A 277 7.46 0.87 8.73
C SER A 277 8.27 2.14 9.03
N LYS A 278 9.59 2.02 9.17
CA LYS A 278 10.50 3.16 9.38
C LYS A 278 11.82 2.95 8.64
N VAL A 279 12.31 4.01 8.00
CA VAL A 279 13.71 4.10 7.57
C VAL A 279 14.51 4.71 8.70
N GLU A 280 15.45 3.95 9.25
CA GLU A 280 16.31 4.40 10.34
C GLU A 280 17.66 4.88 9.84
N LEU A 281 18.23 5.87 10.53
CA LEU A 281 19.59 6.35 10.38
C LEU A 281 20.34 6.05 11.68
N VAL A 282 21.49 5.38 11.59
CA VAL A 282 22.37 5.14 12.74
C VAL A 282 23.78 5.56 12.39
N SER A 283 24.43 6.29 13.29
CA SER A 283 25.84 6.64 13.18
C SER A 283 26.62 6.18 14.42
N ILE A 284 27.79 5.57 14.19
CA ILE A 284 28.80 5.30 15.21
C ILE A 284 29.95 6.25 14.94
N ALA A 285 30.28 7.11 15.89
CA ALA A 285 31.23 8.20 15.71
C ALA A 285 32.22 8.31 16.87
N THR A 286 33.31 9.03 16.68
CA THR A 286 34.15 9.44 17.81
C THR A 286 33.40 10.47 18.67
N PRO A 287 33.75 10.63 19.96
CA PRO A 287 33.19 11.70 20.80
C PRO A 287 33.30 13.09 20.16
N GLU A 288 34.41 13.34 19.48
CA GLU A 288 34.72 14.62 18.84
C GLU A 288 33.87 14.87 17.58
N GLN A 289 33.49 13.82 16.85
CA GLN A 289 32.62 13.90 15.67
C GLN A 289 31.12 14.00 16.02
N SER A 290 30.74 13.55 17.22
CA SER A 290 29.36 13.28 17.61
C SER A 290 28.40 14.48 17.45
N ALA A 291 28.81 15.69 17.86
CA ALA A 291 27.94 16.87 17.75
C ALA A 291 27.67 17.27 16.29
N ALA A 292 28.69 17.23 15.43
CA ALA A 292 28.56 17.54 14.00
C ALA A 292 27.74 16.46 13.27
N GLU A 293 27.91 15.19 13.65
CA GLU A 293 27.16 14.08 13.09
C GLU A 293 25.66 14.15 13.46
N HIS A 294 25.33 14.66 14.65
CA HIS A 294 23.93 14.88 15.07
C HIS A 294 23.22 15.89 14.17
N GLU A 295 23.83 17.07 13.97
CA GLU A 295 23.27 18.09 13.07
C GLU A 295 23.17 17.57 11.63
N ARG A 296 24.19 16.82 11.15
CA ARG A 296 24.15 16.19 9.82
C ARG A 296 23.00 15.21 9.70
N MET A 297 22.81 14.32 10.67
CA MET A 297 21.74 13.32 10.68
C MET A 297 20.35 13.98 10.68
N THR A 298 20.14 15.02 11.47
CA THR A 298 18.89 15.79 11.46
C THR A 298 18.66 16.42 10.09
N ASN A 299 19.69 17.00 9.47
CA ASN A 299 19.58 17.54 8.11
C ASN A 299 19.22 16.46 7.06
N CYS A 300 19.73 15.23 7.19
CA CYS A 300 19.36 14.11 6.31
C CYS A 300 17.86 13.78 6.43
N ALA A 301 17.31 13.75 7.64
CA ALA A 301 15.88 13.53 7.86
C ALA A 301 15.03 14.71 7.32
N GLU A 302 15.48 15.95 7.53
CA GLU A 302 14.85 17.16 6.99
C GLU A 302 14.81 17.15 5.45
N GLU A 303 15.86 16.68 4.78
CA GLU A 303 15.93 16.65 3.31
C GLU A 303 14.83 15.78 2.68
N VAL A 304 14.43 14.68 3.34
CA VAL A 304 13.30 13.86 2.90
C VAL A 304 12.02 14.71 2.81
N LEU A 305 11.74 15.52 3.84
CA LEU A 305 10.56 16.39 3.88
C LEU A 305 10.65 17.53 2.85
N LYS A 306 11.85 18.09 2.65
CA LYS A 306 12.08 19.13 1.63
C LYS A 306 11.80 18.61 0.22
N ARG A 307 12.32 17.43 -0.13
CA ARG A 307 12.09 16.76 -1.43
C ARG A 307 10.62 16.40 -1.64
N LEU A 308 9.93 16.01 -0.57
CA LEU A 308 8.49 15.76 -0.58
C LEU A 308 7.65 17.04 -0.48
N ASN A 309 8.28 18.22 -0.37
CA ASN A 309 7.63 19.52 -0.18
C ASN A 309 6.58 19.52 0.94
N LEU A 310 6.92 18.90 2.08
CA LEU A 310 6.06 18.84 3.27
C LEU A 310 6.53 19.87 4.31
N PRO A 311 5.70 20.86 4.69
CA PRO A 311 6.08 21.86 5.70
C PRO A 311 6.31 21.21 7.07
N TYR A 312 7.36 21.65 7.77
CA TYR A 312 7.75 21.09 9.06
C TYR A 312 8.41 22.12 9.98
N ARG A 313 8.54 21.76 11.25
CA ARG A 313 9.36 22.47 12.25
C ARG A 313 10.28 21.49 12.98
N VAL A 314 11.39 22.01 13.51
CA VAL A 314 12.36 21.25 14.30
C VAL A 314 12.36 21.80 15.72
N LEU A 315 12.15 20.91 16.68
CA LEU A 315 12.15 21.20 18.11
C LEU A 315 13.39 20.62 18.77
N LEU A 316 14.07 21.40 19.59
CA LEU A 316 14.99 20.88 20.61
C LEU A 316 14.15 20.43 21.81
N LEU A 317 14.20 19.14 22.11
CA LEU A 317 13.46 18.60 23.24
C LEU A 317 14.05 19.06 24.58
N ALA A 318 13.17 19.35 25.54
CA ALA A 318 13.56 19.61 26.91
C ALA A 318 13.95 18.32 27.64
N ALA A 319 14.72 18.47 28.72
CA ALA A 319 15.33 17.36 29.40
C ALA A 319 14.31 16.34 29.93
N GLY A 320 13.09 16.72 30.32
CA GLY A 320 12.05 15.77 30.75
C GLY A 320 11.43 14.95 29.61
N ASP A 321 11.52 15.42 28.36
CA ASP A 321 10.83 14.85 27.20
C ASP A 321 11.76 13.97 26.31
N MET A 322 13.08 14.02 26.53
CA MET A 322 14.01 13.21 25.74
C MET A 322 13.90 11.70 26.02
N GLY A 323 14.22 10.89 25.00
CA GLY A 323 14.37 9.44 25.12
C GLY A 323 15.41 9.02 26.18
N PHE A 324 15.22 7.83 26.77
CA PHE A 324 16.02 7.36 27.91
C PHE A 324 17.53 7.38 27.69
N GLY A 325 17.99 6.98 26.49
CA GLY A 325 19.40 6.91 26.14
C GLY A 325 20.01 8.20 25.59
N ALA A 326 19.23 9.26 25.38
CA ALA A 326 19.68 10.48 24.69
C ALA A 326 20.33 11.50 25.64
N THR A 327 21.40 12.15 25.19
CA THR A 327 21.93 13.38 25.80
C THR A 327 21.27 14.62 25.21
N LYS A 328 20.89 14.57 23.92
CA LYS A 328 20.24 15.66 23.19
C LYS A 328 19.40 15.08 22.05
N THR A 329 18.19 15.60 21.87
CA THR A 329 17.26 15.14 20.83
C THR A 329 16.65 16.31 20.08
N TYR A 330 16.56 16.17 18.75
CA TYR A 330 15.76 17.02 17.89
C TYR A 330 14.57 16.23 17.35
N ASP A 331 13.37 16.74 17.59
CA ASP A 331 12.17 16.22 16.95
C ASP A 331 11.82 17.07 15.73
N ILE A 332 11.49 16.40 14.64
CA ILE A 332 10.97 17.02 13.43
C ILE A 332 9.47 16.73 13.41
N GLU A 333 8.68 17.78 13.35
CA GLU A 333 7.23 17.68 13.29
C GLU A 333 6.71 18.19 11.95
N VAL A 334 5.89 17.40 11.27
CA VAL A 334 5.30 17.71 9.97
C VAL A 334 3.89 18.29 10.13
N TRP A 335 3.52 19.22 9.27
CA TRP A 335 2.17 19.81 9.26
C TRP A 335 1.12 18.80 8.77
N LEU A 336 0.04 18.64 9.54
CA LEU A 336 -1.11 17.80 9.20
C LEU A 336 -2.39 18.65 9.09
N PRO A 337 -2.88 18.95 7.88
CA PRO A 337 -4.08 19.75 7.66
C PRO A 337 -5.33 19.19 8.36
N GLY A 338 -5.50 17.87 8.41
CA GLY A 338 -6.66 17.23 9.06
C GLY A 338 -6.69 17.42 10.58
N GLN A 339 -5.52 17.64 11.19
CA GLN A 339 -5.38 17.88 12.63
C GLN A 339 -5.08 19.34 12.98
N LYS A 340 -4.84 20.19 11.98
CA LYS A 340 -4.53 21.61 12.13
C LYS A 340 -3.33 21.86 13.06
N THR A 341 -2.36 20.95 13.05
CA THR A 341 -1.17 21.04 13.90
C THR A 341 0.04 20.35 13.27
N TYR A 342 1.22 20.59 13.83
CA TYR A 342 2.43 19.82 13.55
C TYR A 342 2.44 18.56 14.43
N ARG A 343 2.86 17.43 13.86
CA ARG A 343 3.02 16.15 14.58
C ARG A 343 4.38 15.55 14.31
N GLU A 344 5.02 15.00 15.34
CA GLU A 344 6.31 14.31 15.24
C GLU A 344 6.32 13.29 14.08
N ILE A 345 7.32 13.37 13.21
CA ILE A 345 7.57 12.43 12.11
C ILE A 345 8.98 11.84 12.16
N SER A 346 9.89 12.50 12.89
CA SER A 346 11.22 12.00 13.17
C SER A 346 11.71 12.49 14.53
N SER A 347 12.49 11.65 15.19
CA SER A 347 13.28 12.01 16.37
C SER A 347 14.73 11.62 16.09
N CYS A 348 15.64 12.58 16.24
CA CYS A 348 17.08 12.44 15.99
C CYS A 348 17.85 12.70 17.27
N SER A 349 18.52 11.69 17.80
CA SER A 349 19.16 11.71 19.11
C SER A 349 20.66 11.44 19.05
N ASN A 350 21.40 12.19 19.85
CA ASN A 350 22.76 11.85 20.24
C ASN A 350 22.71 11.11 21.59
N CYS A 351 23.27 9.90 21.65
CA CYS A 351 23.29 9.09 22.86
C CYS A 351 24.60 9.17 23.62
N GLY A 352 25.59 9.93 23.12
CA GLY A 352 26.93 9.94 23.68
C GLY A 352 27.49 8.52 23.76
N ASP A 353 28.22 8.22 24.84
CA ASP A 353 28.77 6.89 25.09
C ASP A 353 27.81 5.92 25.81
N PHE A 354 26.53 6.31 26.00
CA PHE A 354 25.61 5.56 26.85
C PHE A 354 25.34 4.15 26.34
N GLN A 355 25.00 4.01 25.05
CA GLN A 355 24.75 2.70 24.44
C GLN A 355 26.06 1.94 24.24
N ALA A 356 27.13 2.64 23.81
CA ALA A 356 28.46 2.05 23.65
C ALA A 356 28.97 1.38 24.93
N ARG A 357 28.73 1.96 26.11
CA ARG A 357 29.09 1.36 27.41
C ARG A 357 28.32 0.07 27.70
N ARG A 358 27.02 0.02 27.40
CA ARG A 358 26.18 -1.18 27.56
C ARG A 358 26.60 -2.29 26.59
N MET A 359 26.95 -1.89 25.37
CA MET A 359 27.39 -2.79 24.30
C MET A 359 28.89 -3.14 24.37
N GLN A 360 29.65 -2.54 25.30
CA GLN A 360 31.11 -2.66 25.38
C GLN A 360 31.85 -2.29 24.08
N THR A 361 31.28 -1.41 23.26
CA THR A 361 31.89 -0.95 22.01
C THR A 361 32.86 0.19 22.28
N ARG A 362 34.10 0.06 21.76
CA ARG A 362 35.16 1.05 21.95
C ARG A 362 35.86 1.34 20.63
N ALA A 363 36.61 2.43 20.57
CA ALA A 363 37.51 2.76 19.48
C ALA A 363 38.93 3.03 19.99
N ARG A 364 39.91 2.69 19.16
CA ARG A 364 41.30 3.11 19.35
C ARG A 364 41.51 4.43 18.62
N LEU A 365 41.70 5.50 19.38
CA LEU A 365 41.78 6.86 18.86
C LEU A 365 43.25 7.29 18.73
N GLY A 366 43.69 7.50 17.49
CA GLY A 366 45.04 7.84 17.09
C GLY A 366 46.09 6.85 17.61
N ASN A 367 47.25 7.39 17.99
CA ASN A 367 48.34 6.65 18.61
C ASN A 367 48.21 6.53 20.15
N ALA A 368 47.02 6.78 20.71
CA ALA A 368 46.83 6.75 22.15
C ALA A 368 47.02 5.33 22.72
N LYS A 369 47.70 5.23 23.88
CA LYS A 369 47.76 3.99 24.67
C LYS A 369 46.40 3.75 25.35
N GLY A 370 45.44 3.17 24.62
CA GLY A 370 44.16 2.76 25.17
C GLY A 370 43.02 2.77 24.15
N THR A 371 41.82 2.50 24.64
CA THR A 371 40.57 2.54 23.87
C THR A 371 39.53 3.35 24.63
N ARG A 372 38.73 4.17 23.94
CA ARG A 372 37.64 4.96 24.53
C ARG A 372 36.29 4.46 23.99
N PRO A 373 35.18 4.56 24.75
CA PRO A 373 33.85 4.32 24.20
C PRO A 373 33.58 5.21 22.99
N VAL A 374 32.92 4.67 21.97
CA VAL A 374 32.40 5.46 20.84
C VAL A 374 31.14 6.22 21.26
N HIS A 375 30.71 7.18 20.44
CA HIS A 375 29.39 7.76 20.54
C HIS A 375 28.44 7.12 19.53
N THR A 376 27.17 6.94 19.94
CA THR A 376 26.11 6.44 19.07
C THR A 376 25.05 7.50 18.84
N LEU A 377 24.53 7.54 17.62
CA LEU A 377 23.46 8.45 17.22
C LEU A 377 22.42 7.67 16.42
N ASN A 378 21.17 8.06 16.56
CA ASN A 378 20.07 7.49 15.79
C ASN A 378 19.06 8.56 15.41
N GLY A 379 18.39 8.35 14.27
CA GLY A 379 17.41 9.27 13.75
C GLY A 379 16.43 8.58 12.83
N SER A 380 15.17 9.01 12.87
CA SER A 380 14.20 8.53 11.88
C SER A 380 14.39 9.29 10.56
N GLY A 381 14.53 8.60 9.44
CA GLY A 381 14.73 9.21 8.12
C GLY A 381 13.75 8.74 7.05
N LEU A 382 12.46 8.48 7.28
CA LEU A 382 11.55 8.91 8.36
C LEU A 382 10.70 7.72 8.84
N ALA A 383 9.77 7.95 9.77
CA ALA A 383 8.66 7.04 9.99
C ALA A 383 7.75 7.02 8.74
N VAL A 384 7.77 5.91 7.98
CA VAL A 384 7.10 5.81 6.67
C VAL A 384 5.59 5.96 6.81
N GLY A 385 4.98 5.33 7.82
CA GLY A 385 3.55 5.44 8.07
C GLY A 385 3.09 6.88 8.34
N ARG A 386 3.83 7.64 9.16
CA ARG A 386 3.53 9.06 9.42
C ARG A 386 3.80 9.94 8.21
N THR A 387 4.78 9.58 7.39
CA THR A 387 5.03 10.27 6.11
C THR A 387 3.90 10.03 5.11
N LEU A 388 3.37 8.81 5.04
CA LEU A 388 2.18 8.50 4.25
C LEU A 388 0.99 9.37 4.69
N VAL A 389 0.74 9.49 6.00
CA VAL A 389 -0.29 10.39 6.54
C VAL A 389 -0.09 11.83 6.06
N ALA A 390 1.14 12.36 6.18
CA ALA A 390 1.44 13.71 5.75
C ALA A 390 1.25 13.91 4.24
N VAL A 391 1.63 12.93 3.40
CA VAL A 391 1.39 12.97 1.96
C VAL A 391 -0.11 12.96 1.66
N LEU A 392 -0.89 12.05 2.26
CA LEU A 392 -2.34 11.99 2.03
C LEU A 392 -3.02 13.32 2.35
N GLU A 393 -2.75 13.91 3.52
CA GLU A 393 -3.44 15.13 3.93
C GLU A 393 -2.98 16.38 3.16
N ASN A 394 -1.68 16.52 2.90
CA ASN A 394 -1.16 17.71 2.20
C ASN A 394 -1.38 17.66 0.67
N TYR A 395 -1.47 16.47 0.08
CA TYR A 395 -1.65 16.28 -1.36
C TYR A 395 -3.06 15.85 -1.78
N ALA A 396 -4.01 15.77 -0.84
CA ALA A 396 -5.41 15.55 -1.17
C ALA A 396 -5.93 16.65 -2.11
N ARG A 397 -6.87 16.30 -2.99
CA ARG A 397 -7.64 17.23 -3.82
C ARG A 397 -9.06 17.33 -3.31
N ASP A 398 -9.80 18.33 -3.79
CA ASP A 398 -11.17 18.60 -3.31
C ASP A 398 -12.15 17.46 -3.67
N ASP A 399 -11.81 16.65 -4.67
CA ASP A 399 -12.58 15.46 -5.10
C ASP A 399 -12.23 14.19 -4.30
N GLY A 400 -11.35 14.29 -3.30
CA GLY A 400 -10.91 13.16 -2.47
C GLY A 400 -9.78 12.31 -3.08
N THR A 401 -9.33 12.61 -4.30
CA THR A 401 -8.15 11.97 -4.89
C THR A 401 -6.86 12.54 -4.29
N ILE A 402 -5.74 11.82 -4.41
CA ILE A 402 -4.44 12.25 -3.85
C ILE A 402 -3.44 12.46 -4.98
N GLU A 403 -2.86 13.64 -5.04
CA GLU A 403 -1.74 13.88 -5.95
C GLU A 403 -0.48 13.17 -5.47
N VAL A 404 0.22 12.50 -6.38
CA VAL A 404 1.49 11.85 -6.06
C VAL A 404 2.62 12.88 -6.14
N PRO A 405 3.38 13.10 -5.05
CA PRO A 405 4.55 13.99 -5.05
C PRO A 405 5.49 13.67 -6.22
N LEU A 406 6.00 14.70 -6.90
CA LEU A 406 6.81 14.54 -8.12
C LEU A 406 7.98 13.55 -7.93
N VAL A 407 8.68 13.63 -6.78
CA VAL A 407 9.82 12.75 -6.44
C VAL A 407 9.42 11.28 -6.26
N LEU A 408 8.15 10.98 -6.00
CA LEU A 408 7.64 9.62 -5.82
C LEU A 408 7.08 9.01 -7.10
N ARG A 409 6.77 9.82 -8.14
CA ARG A 409 6.20 9.32 -9.40
C ARG A 409 7.03 8.21 -10.06
N PRO A 410 8.39 8.26 -10.09
CA PRO A 410 9.20 7.14 -10.61
C PRO A 410 8.96 5.82 -9.86
N TYR A 411 8.88 5.85 -8.53
CA TYR A 411 8.58 4.68 -7.69
C TYR A 411 7.13 4.20 -7.82
N MET A 412 6.24 5.13 -8.19
CA MET A 412 4.82 4.90 -8.45
C MET A 412 4.53 4.52 -9.91
N GLY A 413 5.56 4.29 -10.75
CA GLY A 413 5.39 3.85 -12.14
C GLY A 413 4.77 4.91 -13.05
N GLY A 414 5.06 6.19 -12.77
CA GLY A 414 4.51 7.33 -13.49
C GLY A 414 3.11 7.74 -13.03
N LEU A 415 2.51 7.06 -12.05
CA LEU A 415 1.20 7.44 -11.53
C LEU A 415 1.24 8.86 -10.94
N GLU A 416 0.36 9.73 -11.41
CA GLU A 416 0.30 11.12 -10.98
C GLU A 416 -0.76 11.38 -9.91
N VAL A 417 -1.82 10.57 -9.88
CA VAL A 417 -2.98 10.73 -9.00
C VAL A 417 -3.45 9.37 -8.51
N ILE A 418 -3.73 9.25 -7.22
CA ILE A 418 -4.38 8.09 -6.62
C ILE A 418 -5.89 8.38 -6.54
N ALA A 419 -6.68 7.55 -7.22
CA ALA A 419 -8.13 7.63 -7.27
C ALA A 419 -8.77 6.40 -6.59
N PRO A 420 -10.10 6.45 -6.28
CA PRO A 420 -10.80 5.32 -5.70
C PRO A 420 -10.64 4.04 -6.51
N MET A 421 -10.55 2.91 -5.82
CA MET A 421 -10.48 1.62 -6.47
C MET A 421 -11.79 1.36 -7.23
N ALA A 422 -11.74 1.12 -8.55
CA ALA A 422 -12.90 0.66 -9.29
C ALA A 422 -13.38 -0.66 -8.67
N GLU A 423 -14.65 -0.74 -8.27
CA GLU A 423 -15.23 -1.94 -7.67
C GLU A 423 -15.18 -3.11 -8.66
N THR A 424 -14.19 -4.00 -8.53
CA THR A 424 -14.22 -5.31 -9.18
C THR A 424 -14.92 -6.29 -8.23
N ASP A 425 -16.25 -6.35 -8.35
CA ASP A 425 -17.11 -7.25 -7.60
C ASP A 425 -16.87 -8.70 -8.10
N ASP A 426 -16.44 -9.61 -7.22
CA ASP A 426 -16.14 -11.04 -7.49
C ASP A 426 -17.41 -11.88 -7.76
N LYS A 427 -18.40 -11.29 -8.42
CA LYS A 427 -19.69 -11.90 -8.74
C LYS A 427 -19.66 -12.40 -10.18
N PRO A 428 -20.19 -13.60 -10.47
CA PRO A 428 -20.22 -14.12 -11.84
C PRO A 428 -21.01 -13.16 -12.76
N LEU A 429 -20.47 -12.91 -13.95
CA LEU A 429 -21.05 -12.03 -14.97
C LEU A 429 -22.52 -12.38 -15.24
N ARG A 430 -23.48 -11.47 -15.04
CA ARG A 430 -24.89 -11.67 -15.41
C ARG A 430 -25.12 -11.19 -16.83
N ILE A 431 -25.59 -12.09 -17.70
CA ILE A 431 -25.80 -11.78 -19.12
C ILE A 431 -27.28 -11.81 -19.45
N LEU A 432 -27.80 -10.75 -20.06
CA LEU A 432 -29.11 -10.71 -20.71
C LEU A 432 -28.94 -11.07 -22.20
N VAL A 433 -29.77 -11.99 -22.68
CA VAL A 433 -29.81 -12.46 -24.07
C VAL A 433 -31.18 -12.12 -24.67
N THR A 434 -31.18 -11.46 -25.83
CA THR A 434 -32.38 -11.06 -26.59
C THR A 434 -32.12 -11.17 -28.10
N ASN A 435 -33.14 -10.92 -28.92
CA ASN A 435 -33.05 -10.82 -30.38
C ASN A 435 -34.32 -10.14 -30.96
N ASP A 436 -34.39 -10.04 -32.29
CA ASP A 436 -35.60 -9.69 -33.05
C ASP A 436 -36.29 -10.88 -33.73
N ASP A 437 -35.58 -11.98 -34.01
CA ASP A 437 -36.16 -13.19 -34.62
C ASP A 437 -37.17 -13.95 -33.71
N GLY A 438 -37.32 -13.52 -32.46
CA GLY A 438 -38.22 -14.08 -31.46
C GLY A 438 -37.66 -15.26 -30.64
N ILE A 439 -38.41 -15.62 -29.60
CA ILE A 439 -37.98 -16.49 -28.49
C ILE A 439 -37.63 -17.93 -28.89
N HIS A 440 -38.06 -18.38 -30.07
CA HIS A 440 -37.81 -19.74 -30.57
C HIS A 440 -36.77 -19.79 -31.71
N ALA A 441 -36.21 -18.65 -32.10
CA ALA A 441 -35.29 -18.53 -33.22
C ALA A 441 -34.04 -19.43 -33.05
N PRO A 442 -33.52 -20.02 -34.15
CA PRO A 442 -32.25 -20.74 -34.14
C PRO A 442 -31.09 -19.87 -33.66
N GLY A 443 -31.03 -18.61 -34.11
CA GLY A 443 -29.98 -17.66 -33.73
C GLY A 443 -29.93 -17.36 -32.23
N LEU A 444 -31.08 -17.25 -31.58
CA LEU A 444 -31.17 -17.06 -30.13
C LEU A 444 -30.64 -18.27 -29.34
N LYS A 445 -30.80 -19.49 -29.88
CA LYS A 445 -30.21 -20.70 -29.27
C LYS A 445 -28.68 -20.65 -29.32
N ILE A 446 -28.12 -20.22 -30.46
CA ILE A 446 -26.68 -20.01 -30.62
C ILE A 446 -26.20 -18.93 -29.66
N LEU A 447 -26.90 -17.81 -29.56
CA LEU A 447 -26.51 -16.74 -28.65
C LEU A 447 -26.55 -17.16 -27.18
N THR A 448 -27.57 -17.94 -26.81
CA THR A 448 -27.66 -18.51 -25.45
C THR A 448 -26.49 -19.46 -25.18
N GLN A 449 -26.03 -20.23 -26.17
CA GLN A 449 -24.84 -21.08 -26.05
C GLN A 449 -23.57 -20.24 -25.85
N ILE A 450 -23.42 -19.15 -26.61
CA ILE A 450 -22.30 -18.21 -26.46
C ILE A 450 -22.29 -17.62 -25.04
N ALA A 451 -23.42 -17.10 -24.57
CA ALA A 451 -23.54 -16.54 -23.22
C ALA A 451 -23.22 -17.56 -22.12
N LYS A 452 -23.70 -18.80 -22.26
CA LYS A 452 -23.45 -19.87 -21.28
C LYS A 452 -21.99 -20.34 -21.24
N ALA A 453 -21.23 -20.16 -22.31
CA ALA A 453 -19.79 -20.41 -22.31
C ALA A 453 -19.00 -19.35 -21.52
N LEU A 454 -19.63 -18.23 -21.17
CA LEU A 454 -19.03 -17.12 -20.41
C LEU A 454 -19.51 -17.10 -18.96
N SER A 455 -20.78 -17.46 -18.70
CA SER A 455 -21.35 -17.42 -17.35
C SER A 455 -22.50 -18.41 -17.13
N GLY A 456 -22.69 -18.82 -15.87
CA GLY A 456 -23.87 -19.54 -15.41
C GLY A 456 -25.10 -18.67 -15.12
N ASP A 457 -24.95 -17.34 -15.05
CA ASP A 457 -26.04 -16.40 -14.77
C ASP A 457 -26.58 -15.74 -16.06
N VAL A 458 -27.23 -16.54 -16.90
CA VAL A 458 -27.81 -16.11 -18.18
C VAL A 458 -29.33 -15.99 -18.10
N TRP A 459 -29.85 -14.85 -18.54
CA TRP A 459 -31.27 -14.56 -18.68
C TRP A 459 -31.62 -14.35 -20.15
N VAL A 460 -32.76 -14.89 -20.59
CA VAL A 460 -33.24 -14.77 -21.97
C VAL A 460 -34.60 -14.09 -21.94
N VAL A 461 -34.71 -12.94 -22.57
CA VAL A 461 -35.97 -12.20 -22.75
C VAL A 461 -36.02 -11.74 -24.19
N ALA A 462 -36.99 -12.23 -24.96
CA ALA A 462 -37.07 -11.96 -26.40
C ALA A 462 -38.53 -11.85 -26.87
N PRO A 463 -38.78 -11.25 -28.05
CA PRO A 463 -40.11 -11.15 -28.62
C PRO A 463 -40.79 -12.53 -28.76
N GLU A 464 -42.10 -12.59 -28.61
CA GLU A 464 -42.86 -13.83 -28.79
C GLU A 464 -42.86 -14.29 -30.25
N THR A 465 -42.79 -13.34 -31.19
CA THR A 465 -42.80 -13.56 -32.64
C THR A 465 -41.71 -12.73 -33.32
N GLU A 466 -41.43 -13.04 -34.58
CA GLU A 466 -40.49 -12.32 -35.45
C GLU A 466 -40.80 -10.82 -35.52
N GLN A 467 -39.79 -9.98 -35.28
CA GLN A 467 -39.84 -8.51 -35.30
C GLN A 467 -38.71 -7.90 -36.17
N SER A 468 -38.21 -8.65 -37.16
CA SER A 468 -37.25 -8.14 -38.15
C SER A 468 -37.66 -6.77 -38.72
N GLY A 469 -36.73 -5.81 -38.71
CA GLY A 469 -36.97 -4.47 -39.25
C GLY A 469 -37.77 -3.54 -38.34
N ALA A 470 -38.04 -3.93 -37.08
CA ALA A 470 -38.77 -3.09 -36.13
C ALA A 470 -38.02 -1.81 -35.71
N SER A 471 -36.73 -1.67 -36.05
CA SER A 471 -35.87 -0.57 -35.61
C SER A 471 -35.95 -0.36 -34.08
N HIS A 472 -35.55 0.83 -33.60
CA HIS A 472 -35.60 1.20 -32.19
C HIS A 472 -36.98 1.73 -31.80
N SER A 473 -37.94 0.80 -31.66
CA SER A 473 -39.36 1.12 -31.44
C SER A 473 -39.88 0.68 -30.07
N LEU A 474 -40.80 1.48 -29.51
CA LEU A 474 -41.49 1.20 -28.24
C LEU A 474 -42.97 0.92 -28.47
N THR A 475 -43.50 -0.09 -27.79
CA THR A 475 -44.95 -0.38 -27.83
C THR A 475 -45.69 0.46 -26.78
N LEU A 476 -46.25 1.60 -27.20
CA LEU A 476 -46.97 2.52 -26.31
C LEU A 476 -48.50 2.45 -26.40
N THR A 477 -49.04 1.83 -27.46
CA THR A 477 -50.47 1.88 -27.79
C THR A 477 -51.25 0.63 -27.38
N LYS A 478 -50.56 -0.42 -26.91
CA LYS A 478 -51.17 -1.67 -26.43
C LYS A 478 -50.38 -2.19 -25.22
N PRO A 479 -51.03 -2.95 -24.31
CA PRO A 479 -50.33 -3.52 -23.17
C PRO A 479 -49.32 -4.59 -23.60
N LEU A 480 -48.14 -4.57 -22.99
CA LEU A 480 -47.12 -5.61 -23.13
C LEU A 480 -47.46 -6.82 -22.24
N ARG A 481 -47.33 -8.03 -22.79
CA ARG A 481 -47.56 -9.28 -22.05
C ARG A 481 -46.26 -10.07 -21.94
N ILE A 482 -45.96 -10.55 -20.72
CA ILE A 482 -44.79 -11.38 -20.44
C ILE A 482 -45.24 -12.81 -20.17
N ARG A 483 -44.67 -13.77 -20.88
CA ARG A 483 -44.90 -15.20 -20.68
C ARG A 483 -43.60 -15.90 -20.32
N LYS A 484 -43.57 -16.53 -19.14
CA LYS A 484 -42.42 -17.36 -18.72
C LYS A 484 -42.43 -18.67 -19.50
N VAL A 485 -41.43 -18.89 -20.34
CA VAL A 485 -41.28 -20.10 -21.16
C VAL A 485 -40.28 -21.10 -20.58
N GLY A 486 -39.52 -20.70 -19.56
CA GLY A 486 -38.61 -21.57 -18.82
C GLY A 486 -37.90 -20.85 -17.67
N PRO A 487 -37.00 -21.54 -16.95
CA PRO A 487 -36.14 -20.91 -15.96
C PRO A 487 -35.31 -19.79 -16.61
N ARG A 488 -35.44 -18.56 -16.08
CA ARG A 488 -34.78 -17.34 -16.61
C ARG A 488 -35.02 -17.11 -18.11
N ARG A 489 -36.13 -17.61 -18.66
CA ARG A 489 -36.47 -17.51 -20.09
C ARG A 489 -37.91 -17.00 -20.25
N PHE A 490 -38.07 -15.87 -20.93
CA PHE A 490 -39.33 -15.15 -21.05
C PHE A 490 -39.58 -14.71 -22.49
N ALA A 491 -40.83 -14.86 -22.95
CA ALA A 491 -41.32 -14.30 -24.19
C ALA A 491 -42.12 -13.03 -23.89
N VAL A 492 -41.96 -12.00 -24.71
CA VAL A 492 -42.66 -10.72 -24.59
C VAL A 492 -43.44 -10.43 -25.86
N GLU A 493 -44.72 -10.08 -25.73
CA GLU A 493 -45.54 -9.62 -26.85
C GLU A 493 -45.24 -8.14 -27.18
N GLY A 494 -44.00 -7.85 -27.62
CA GLY A 494 -43.48 -6.50 -27.85
C GLY A 494 -42.26 -6.49 -28.79
N THR A 495 -41.66 -5.33 -28.96
CA THR A 495 -40.46 -5.12 -29.77
C THR A 495 -39.20 -5.64 -29.05
N PRO A 496 -38.06 -5.76 -29.74
CA PRO A 496 -36.79 -6.11 -29.10
C PRO A 496 -36.39 -5.12 -27.99
N THR A 497 -36.68 -3.84 -28.19
CA THR A 497 -36.48 -2.76 -27.22
C THR A 497 -37.36 -2.94 -25.99
N ASP A 498 -38.66 -3.22 -26.17
CA ASP A 498 -39.58 -3.51 -25.07
C ASP A 498 -39.07 -4.70 -24.23
N CYS A 499 -38.47 -5.72 -24.88
CA CYS A 499 -37.90 -6.88 -24.19
C CYS A 499 -36.75 -6.49 -23.27
N VAL A 500 -35.85 -5.62 -23.73
CA VAL A 500 -34.69 -5.15 -22.94
C VAL A 500 -35.15 -4.29 -21.78
N MET A 501 -36.05 -3.32 -22.02
CA MET A 501 -36.63 -2.50 -20.95
C MET A 501 -37.33 -3.35 -19.88
N LEU A 502 -38.23 -4.26 -20.29
CA LEU A 502 -38.91 -5.14 -19.33
C LEU A 502 -37.95 -6.09 -18.61
N ALA A 503 -36.88 -6.54 -19.28
CA ALA A 503 -35.86 -7.36 -18.65
C ALA A 503 -35.18 -6.62 -17.49
N LEU A 504 -34.72 -5.40 -17.75
CA LEU A 504 -33.95 -4.57 -16.83
C LEU A 504 -34.79 -3.99 -15.69
N GLU A 505 -36.02 -3.56 -16.00
CA GLU A 505 -36.85 -2.82 -15.04
C GLU A 505 -37.83 -3.72 -14.26
N THR A 506 -38.20 -4.89 -14.81
CA THR A 506 -39.30 -5.70 -14.24
C THR A 506 -38.94 -7.16 -13.99
N ILE A 507 -38.32 -7.85 -14.96
CA ILE A 507 -38.13 -9.31 -14.93
C ILE A 507 -36.92 -9.70 -14.07
N ILE A 508 -35.78 -9.05 -14.29
CA ILE A 508 -34.54 -9.31 -13.58
C ILE A 508 -34.51 -8.45 -12.33
N LYS A 509 -34.74 -9.07 -11.16
CA LYS A 509 -34.77 -8.37 -9.87
C LYS A 509 -33.41 -8.38 -9.19
N GLY A 510 -33.13 -7.31 -8.43
CA GLY A 510 -31.89 -7.15 -7.66
C GLY A 510 -30.77 -6.56 -8.51
N ARG A 511 -29.76 -7.37 -8.84
CA ARG A 511 -28.61 -6.94 -9.64
C ARG A 511 -28.96 -6.84 -11.13
N LYS A 512 -28.68 -5.69 -11.76
CA LYS A 512 -28.80 -5.51 -13.22
C LYS A 512 -27.87 -6.49 -13.97
N PRO A 513 -28.15 -6.83 -15.24
CA PRO A 513 -27.19 -7.49 -16.10
C PRO A 513 -25.91 -6.67 -16.23
N ASP A 514 -24.78 -7.36 -16.27
CA ASP A 514 -23.46 -6.80 -16.51
C ASP A 514 -23.16 -6.71 -18.03
N LEU A 515 -23.95 -7.41 -18.86
CA LEU A 515 -23.82 -7.44 -20.32
C LEU A 515 -25.18 -7.74 -20.98
N VAL A 516 -25.50 -7.03 -22.06
CA VAL A 516 -26.59 -7.39 -22.99
C VAL A 516 -26.00 -7.96 -24.28
N LEU A 517 -26.46 -9.14 -24.67
CA LEU A 517 -26.19 -9.74 -25.97
C LEU A 517 -27.48 -9.79 -26.78
N SER A 518 -27.44 -9.26 -28.01
CA SER A 518 -28.57 -9.27 -28.93
C SER A 518 -28.25 -10.05 -30.21
N GLY A 519 -29.13 -10.96 -30.64
CA GLY A 519 -28.95 -11.83 -31.80
C GLY A 519 -28.98 -13.35 -31.48
N VAL A 520 -28.18 -14.21 -32.11
CA VAL A 520 -27.41 -13.97 -33.32
C VAL A 520 -28.40 -13.78 -34.47
N ASN A 521 -28.44 -12.59 -35.06
CA ASN A 521 -29.41 -12.27 -36.11
C ASN A 521 -29.23 -13.16 -37.35
N ARG A 522 -30.34 -13.51 -38.00
CA ARG A 522 -30.31 -14.16 -39.32
C ARG A 522 -30.10 -13.13 -40.43
N GLY A 523 -28.84 -12.81 -40.68
CA GLY A 523 -28.42 -11.80 -41.65
C GLY A 523 -27.45 -10.81 -41.02
N ALA A 524 -26.45 -10.38 -41.79
CA ALA A 524 -25.47 -9.43 -41.29
C ALA A 524 -26.08 -8.02 -41.19
N ASN A 525 -25.89 -7.38 -40.04
CA ASN A 525 -26.22 -5.99 -39.79
C ASN A 525 -24.98 -5.14 -40.11
N MET A 526 -24.81 -4.77 -41.37
CA MET A 526 -23.62 -4.04 -41.85
C MET A 526 -24.04 -2.77 -42.57
N GLY A 527 -23.19 -1.76 -42.45
CA GLY A 527 -23.45 -0.44 -43.02
C GLY A 527 -24.76 0.17 -42.51
N GLU A 528 -25.56 0.75 -43.39
CA GLU A 528 -26.79 1.48 -43.00
C GLU A 528 -27.90 0.56 -42.46
N ASP A 529 -27.84 -0.76 -42.70
CA ASP A 529 -28.84 -1.71 -42.18
C ASP A 529 -28.93 -1.68 -40.64
N VAL A 530 -27.87 -1.22 -39.97
CA VAL A 530 -27.83 -1.11 -38.50
C VAL A 530 -28.95 -0.22 -37.95
N THR A 531 -29.45 0.76 -38.72
CA THR A 531 -30.51 1.67 -38.26
C THR A 531 -31.90 1.04 -38.25
N TYR A 532 -32.13 0.05 -39.10
CA TYR A 532 -33.42 -0.64 -39.21
C TYR A 532 -33.46 -1.96 -38.43
N SER A 533 -32.29 -2.44 -38.00
CA SER A 533 -32.14 -3.74 -37.34
C SER A 533 -32.73 -3.76 -35.94
N GLY A 534 -33.65 -4.70 -35.69
CA GLY A 534 -34.19 -4.95 -34.35
C GLY A 534 -33.14 -5.54 -33.41
N THR A 535 -32.24 -6.38 -33.92
CA THR A 535 -31.08 -6.88 -33.17
C THR A 535 -30.18 -5.74 -32.69
N ILE A 536 -29.85 -4.78 -33.55
CA ILE A 536 -29.04 -3.60 -33.16
C ILE A 536 -29.82 -2.74 -32.17
N ALA A 537 -31.11 -2.48 -32.43
CA ALA A 537 -31.96 -1.68 -31.56
C ALA A 537 -32.05 -2.23 -30.12
N ALA A 538 -32.08 -3.56 -29.94
CA ALA A 538 -32.03 -4.14 -28.61
C ALA A 538 -30.68 -3.92 -27.91
N ALA A 539 -29.55 -3.97 -28.63
CA ALA A 539 -28.25 -3.62 -28.07
C ALA A 539 -28.16 -2.11 -27.76
N MET A 540 -28.70 -1.25 -28.63
CA MET A 540 -28.80 0.20 -28.41
C MET A 540 -29.57 0.51 -27.12
N GLU A 541 -30.70 -0.15 -26.90
CA GLU A 541 -31.49 0.01 -25.68
C GLU A 541 -30.72 -0.41 -24.42
N GLY A 542 -29.98 -1.52 -24.49
CA GLY A 542 -29.12 -1.96 -23.39
C GLY A 542 -28.07 -0.90 -23.03
N THR A 543 -27.41 -0.34 -24.04
CA THR A 543 -26.44 0.75 -23.87
C THR A 543 -27.08 2.01 -23.28
N PHE A 544 -28.26 2.43 -23.77
CA PHE A 544 -28.97 3.59 -23.20
C PHE A 544 -29.37 3.41 -21.74
N LEU A 545 -29.67 2.18 -21.32
CA LEU A 545 -29.99 1.83 -19.94
C LEU A 545 -28.75 1.60 -19.07
N GLY A 546 -27.56 1.91 -19.59
CA GLY A 546 -26.28 1.88 -18.87
C GLY A 546 -25.67 0.49 -18.74
N VAL A 547 -25.98 -0.44 -19.67
CA VAL A 547 -25.39 -1.78 -19.69
C VAL A 547 -24.57 -1.97 -20.96
N PRO A 548 -23.28 -2.39 -20.86
CA PRO A 548 -22.47 -2.73 -22.03
C PRO A 548 -23.20 -3.73 -22.92
N SER A 549 -23.23 -3.47 -24.24
CA SER A 549 -24.08 -4.22 -25.16
C SER A 549 -23.35 -4.62 -26.44
N ILE A 550 -23.60 -5.86 -26.88
CA ILE A 550 -23.06 -6.41 -28.13
C ILE A 550 -24.19 -6.96 -28.99
N ALA A 551 -24.27 -6.52 -30.24
CA ALA A 551 -25.10 -7.11 -31.28
C ALA A 551 -24.30 -8.13 -32.08
N LEU A 552 -24.85 -9.32 -32.29
CA LEU A 552 -24.20 -10.41 -33.02
C LEU A 552 -25.07 -10.84 -34.20
N SER A 553 -24.45 -11.04 -35.35
CA SER A 553 -25.17 -11.30 -36.61
C SER A 553 -24.46 -12.36 -37.44
N GLN A 554 -25.20 -13.30 -38.02
CA GLN A 554 -24.64 -14.29 -38.93
C GLN A 554 -24.93 -13.89 -40.38
N SER A 555 -23.89 -13.62 -41.16
CA SER A 555 -24.03 -13.30 -42.58
C SER A 555 -24.62 -14.48 -43.35
N MET A 556 -25.40 -14.16 -44.38
CA MET A 556 -25.98 -15.11 -45.31
C MET A 556 -25.32 -14.95 -46.68
N GLY A 557 -25.10 -16.07 -47.38
CA GLY A 557 -24.59 -16.04 -48.75
C GLY A 557 -25.55 -15.36 -49.73
N PHE A 558 -25.04 -14.97 -50.90
CA PHE A 558 -25.84 -14.40 -51.97
C PHE A 558 -26.83 -15.42 -52.57
N ASP A 559 -26.49 -16.70 -52.52
CA ASP A 559 -27.35 -17.82 -52.90
C ASP A 559 -28.35 -18.15 -51.79
N ARG A 560 -29.65 -18.04 -52.10
CA ARG A 560 -30.76 -18.32 -51.17
C ARG A 560 -30.93 -19.81 -50.87
N SER A 561 -30.34 -20.70 -51.66
CA SER A 561 -30.42 -22.16 -51.46
C SER A 561 -29.46 -22.68 -50.40
N GLN A 562 -28.42 -21.90 -50.05
CA GLN A 562 -27.43 -22.31 -49.07
C GLN A 562 -27.95 -22.17 -47.63
N PRO A 563 -27.64 -23.14 -46.75
CA PRO A 563 -27.99 -23.06 -45.34
C PRO A 563 -27.18 -21.96 -44.63
N VAL A 564 -27.76 -21.39 -43.58
CA VAL A 564 -27.10 -20.38 -42.74
C VAL A 564 -25.97 -21.04 -41.94
N GLN A 565 -24.77 -20.46 -41.97
CA GLN A 565 -23.57 -20.98 -41.30
C GLN A 565 -23.55 -20.67 -39.78
N TRP A 566 -24.60 -21.04 -39.05
CA TRP A 566 -24.67 -20.92 -37.59
C TRP A 566 -23.44 -21.46 -36.82
N PRO A 567 -22.78 -22.55 -37.26
CA PRO A 567 -21.56 -23.02 -36.60
C PRO A 567 -20.46 -21.96 -36.51
N CYS A 568 -20.36 -21.04 -37.47
CA CYS A 568 -19.35 -19.98 -37.46
C CYS A 568 -19.48 -19.09 -36.21
N ALA A 569 -20.68 -18.54 -35.98
CA ALA A 569 -20.98 -17.75 -34.78
C ALA A 569 -20.85 -18.58 -33.49
N ALA A 570 -21.29 -19.84 -33.49
CA ALA A 570 -21.23 -20.71 -32.32
C ALA A 570 -19.79 -21.00 -31.86
N THR A 571 -18.89 -21.25 -32.82
CA THR A 571 -17.49 -21.58 -32.54
C THR A 571 -16.68 -20.36 -32.11
N HIS A 572 -16.81 -19.24 -32.82
CA HIS A 572 -15.95 -18.07 -32.59
C HIS A 572 -16.52 -17.07 -31.58
N GLY A 573 -17.85 -17.05 -31.41
CA GLY A 573 -18.57 -16.09 -30.56
C GLY A 573 -18.05 -15.98 -29.12
N PRO A 574 -17.82 -17.09 -28.37
CA PRO A 574 -17.36 -17.00 -26.98
C PRO A 574 -16.00 -16.32 -26.84
N ALA A 575 -15.06 -16.60 -27.75
CA ALA A 575 -13.73 -16.02 -27.72
C ALA A 575 -13.77 -14.53 -28.09
N VAL A 576 -14.56 -14.16 -29.10
CA VAL A 576 -14.76 -12.76 -29.50
C VAL A 576 -15.36 -11.95 -28.36
N VAL A 577 -16.45 -12.41 -27.74
CA VAL A 577 -17.11 -11.70 -26.64
C VAL A 577 -16.19 -11.58 -25.43
N ARG A 578 -15.47 -12.64 -25.05
CA ARG A 578 -14.50 -12.57 -23.94
C ARG A 578 -13.44 -11.51 -24.18
N ARG A 579 -12.83 -11.49 -25.37
CA ARG A 579 -11.80 -10.50 -25.71
C ARG A 579 -12.34 -9.08 -25.70
N LEU A 580 -13.57 -8.87 -26.14
CA LEU A 580 -14.24 -7.57 -26.06
C LEU A 580 -14.42 -7.13 -24.61
N LEU A 581 -14.91 -8.01 -23.73
CA LEU A 581 -15.09 -7.72 -22.29
C LEU A 581 -13.76 -7.41 -21.59
N GLU A 582 -12.71 -8.17 -21.90
CA GLU A 582 -11.35 -7.91 -21.36
C GLU A 582 -10.78 -6.58 -21.83
N THR A 583 -11.17 -6.12 -23.03
CA THR A 583 -10.71 -4.85 -23.60
C THR A 583 -11.48 -3.66 -23.04
N GLY A 584 -12.80 -3.83 -22.82
CA GLY A 584 -13.71 -2.74 -22.45
C GLY A 584 -13.97 -1.76 -23.59
N TRP A 585 -15.02 -0.95 -23.45
CA TRP A 585 -15.35 0.16 -24.34
C TRP A 585 -16.19 1.22 -23.57
N PRO A 586 -16.30 2.47 -24.07
CA PRO A 586 -17.08 3.51 -23.41
C PRO A 586 -18.57 3.19 -23.26
N ASP A 587 -19.20 3.73 -22.22
CA ASP A 587 -20.61 3.44 -21.88
C ASP A 587 -21.62 3.91 -22.93
N ASP A 588 -21.24 4.83 -23.83
CA ASP A 588 -22.08 5.34 -24.92
C ASP A 588 -21.81 4.67 -26.27
N VAL A 589 -21.12 3.53 -26.26
CA VAL A 589 -20.78 2.72 -27.43
C VAL A 589 -21.40 1.33 -27.31
N LEU A 590 -21.93 0.83 -28.43
CA LEU A 590 -22.28 -0.59 -28.58
C LEU A 590 -21.34 -1.26 -29.59
N ILE A 591 -21.11 -2.56 -29.42
CA ILE A 591 -20.28 -3.33 -30.36
C ILE A 591 -21.16 -4.16 -31.28
N ASN A 592 -20.96 -4.01 -32.59
CA ASN A 592 -21.61 -4.80 -33.62
C ASN A 592 -20.64 -5.83 -34.21
N VAL A 593 -21.00 -7.11 -34.13
CA VAL A 593 -20.19 -8.23 -34.60
C VAL A 593 -20.93 -8.97 -35.71
N ASN A 594 -20.30 -9.10 -36.88
CA ASN A 594 -20.84 -9.91 -37.97
C ASN A 594 -19.92 -11.08 -38.30
N PHE A 595 -20.48 -12.28 -38.28
CA PHE A 595 -19.79 -13.50 -38.67
C PHE A 595 -19.95 -13.76 -40.17
N PRO A 596 -18.89 -14.15 -40.89
CA PRO A 596 -18.94 -14.43 -42.33
C PRO A 596 -19.76 -15.68 -42.65
N ASN A 597 -20.30 -15.75 -43.87
CA ASN A 597 -21.03 -16.93 -44.36
C ASN A 597 -20.04 -18.00 -44.85
N CYS A 598 -19.26 -18.58 -43.94
CA CYS A 598 -18.33 -19.66 -44.22
C CYS A 598 -18.27 -20.66 -43.07
N ALA A 599 -17.66 -21.82 -43.29
CA ALA A 599 -17.40 -22.78 -42.22
C ALA A 599 -16.43 -22.19 -41.18
N PRO A 600 -16.49 -22.58 -39.89
CA PRO A 600 -15.63 -22.03 -38.85
C PRO A 600 -14.13 -22.05 -39.18
N GLU A 601 -13.65 -23.07 -39.88
CA GLU A 601 -12.25 -23.27 -40.26
C GLU A 601 -11.80 -22.37 -41.41
N ALA A 602 -12.76 -21.82 -42.17
CA ALA A 602 -12.52 -20.94 -43.30
C ALA A 602 -12.51 -19.44 -42.91
N VAL A 603 -12.75 -19.12 -41.63
CA VAL A 603 -12.70 -17.74 -41.13
C VAL A 603 -11.27 -17.21 -41.24
N SER A 604 -11.08 -16.14 -42.00
CA SER A 604 -9.76 -15.58 -42.29
C SER A 604 -9.16 -14.76 -41.15
N GLY A 605 -9.93 -14.48 -40.09
CA GLY A 605 -9.51 -13.73 -38.91
C GLY A 605 -10.60 -12.80 -38.36
N ILE A 606 -10.21 -11.93 -37.43
CA ILE A 606 -11.06 -10.86 -36.88
C ILE A 606 -10.51 -9.52 -37.37
N ARG A 607 -11.37 -8.65 -37.91
CA ARG A 607 -11.02 -7.29 -38.34
C ARG A 607 -11.85 -6.28 -37.56
N VAL A 608 -11.18 -5.26 -37.01
CA VAL A 608 -11.85 -4.08 -36.46
C VAL A 608 -12.15 -3.14 -37.60
N THR A 609 -13.42 -2.75 -37.75
CA THR A 609 -13.93 -2.11 -38.97
C THR A 609 -14.72 -0.85 -38.67
N HIS A 610 -14.88 0.02 -39.66
CA HIS A 610 -15.89 1.08 -39.62
C HIS A 610 -17.20 0.63 -40.25
N GLN A 611 -18.28 1.34 -39.94
CA GLN A 611 -19.57 1.14 -40.60
C GLN A 611 -19.44 1.51 -42.08
N GLY A 612 -19.69 0.56 -42.99
CA GLY A 612 -19.67 0.80 -44.44
C GLY A 612 -20.92 1.50 -44.96
N ARG A 613 -20.93 1.83 -46.26
CA ARG A 613 -22.12 2.37 -46.93
C ARG A 613 -22.74 1.35 -47.88
N ARG A 614 -24.05 1.14 -47.76
CA ARG A 614 -24.83 0.43 -48.78
C ARG A 614 -25.45 1.45 -49.72
N GLY A 615 -25.23 1.29 -51.03
CA GLY A 615 -25.98 2.10 -52.00
C GLY A 615 -27.48 1.79 -51.95
N ALA A 616 -28.33 2.77 -52.30
CA ALA A 616 -29.80 2.70 -52.30
C ALA A 616 -30.44 1.58 -53.17
N ALA A 617 -29.64 0.72 -53.81
CA ALA A 617 -30.05 -0.26 -54.81
C ALA A 617 -30.51 -1.62 -54.24
N SER A 618 -30.61 -1.79 -52.91
CA SER A 618 -30.93 -3.07 -52.27
C SER A 618 -32.43 -3.28 -52.02
N LEU A 619 -33.24 -2.23 -51.86
CA LEU A 619 -34.68 -2.36 -51.59
C LEU A 619 -35.46 -2.72 -52.86
N SER A 620 -36.31 -3.75 -52.78
CA SER A 620 -37.26 -4.13 -53.82
C SER A 620 -38.68 -4.07 -53.26
N ILE A 621 -39.55 -3.32 -53.93
CA ILE A 621 -40.98 -3.29 -53.62
C ILE A 621 -41.68 -4.18 -54.65
N ASP A 622 -42.27 -5.28 -54.18
CA ASP A 622 -43.05 -6.22 -54.99
C ASP A 622 -44.54 -5.90 -54.82
N GLU A 623 -45.11 -5.25 -55.82
CA GLU A 623 -46.55 -4.95 -55.88
C GLU A 623 -47.32 -6.19 -56.36
N ARG A 624 -48.36 -6.55 -55.61
CA ARG A 624 -49.27 -7.64 -55.92
C ARG A 624 -50.72 -7.18 -55.77
N VAL A 625 -51.64 -7.95 -56.32
CA VAL A 625 -53.08 -7.67 -56.24
C VAL A 625 -53.77 -8.80 -55.48
N ASP A 626 -54.60 -8.44 -54.49
CA ASP A 626 -55.37 -9.41 -53.72
C ASP A 626 -56.57 -9.96 -54.52
N ALA A 627 -57.29 -10.94 -53.95
CA ALA A 627 -58.45 -11.53 -54.61
C ALA A 627 -59.64 -10.57 -54.81
N ARG A 628 -59.60 -9.36 -54.23
CA ARG A 628 -60.60 -8.30 -54.35
C ARG A 628 -60.16 -7.17 -55.29
N GLY A 629 -58.98 -7.28 -55.91
CA GLY A 629 -58.45 -6.27 -56.81
C GLY A 629 -57.67 -5.15 -56.14
N ASN A 630 -57.37 -5.24 -54.84
CA ASN A 630 -56.59 -4.20 -54.15
C ASN A 630 -55.10 -4.48 -54.27
N ALA A 631 -54.32 -3.44 -54.59
CA ALA A 631 -52.87 -3.51 -54.55
C ALA A 631 -52.36 -3.66 -53.10
N TYR A 632 -51.39 -4.55 -52.90
CA TYR A 632 -50.61 -4.68 -51.68
C TYR A 632 -49.13 -4.85 -52.02
N TYR A 633 -48.26 -4.40 -51.14
CA TYR A 633 -46.83 -4.27 -51.42
C TYR A 633 -46.02 -5.09 -50.43
N TRP A 634 -45.08 -5.88 -50.95
CA TRP A 634 -44.05 -6.55 -50.15
C TRP A 634 -42.74 -5.80 -50.24
N LEU A 635 -42.17 -5.46 -49.08
CA LEU A 635 -40.79 -5.02 -49.00
C LEU A 635 -39.86 -6.24 -49.01
N GLY A 636 -38.89 -6.23 -49.90
CA GLY A 636 -37.85 -7.24 -49.99
C GLY A 636 -36.49 -6.61 -50.25
N TYR A 637 -35.44 -7.42 -50.17
CA TYR A 637 -34.07 -6.98 -50.46
C TYR A 637 -33.44 -7.84 -51.56
N ARG A 638 -32.78 -7.18 -52.52
CA ARG A 638 -31.90 -7.82 -53.51
C ARG A 638 -30.54 -8.09 -52.86
N ARG A 639 -30.07 -9.34 -52.91
CA ARG A 639 -28.73 -9.73 -52.46
C ARG A 639 -27.73 -9.46 -53.58
N ASN A 640 -27.17 -8.25 -53.62
CA ASN A 640 -26.09 -7.88 -54.54
C ASN A 640 -24.92 -7.36 -53.69
N PRO A 641 -23.66 -7.77 -53.92
CA PRO A 641 -22.52 -7.29 -53.15
C PRO A 641 -22.37 -5.77 -53.11
N GLY A 642 -22.91 -5.02 -54.08
CA GLY A 642 -22.77 -3.56 -54.10
C GLY A 642 -21.31 -3.09 -54.10
N PRO A 643 -21.06 -1.78 -53.99
CA PRO A 643 -19.71 -1.27 -53.77
C PRO A 643 -19.24 -1.59 -52.34
N VAL A 644 -17.95 -1.86 -52.19
CA VAL A 644 -17.32 -2.21 -50.92
C VAL A 644 -16.25 -1.17 -50.60
N GLU A 645 -16.32 -0.56 -49.43
CA GLU A 645 -15.33 0.40 -48.93
C GLU A 645 -14.18 -0.36 -48.22
N PRO A 646 -12.90 0.00 -48.43
CA PRO A 646 -11.79 -0.59 -47.69
C PRO A 646 -11.99 -0.45 -46.18
N ASP A 647 -11.60 -1.45 -45.39
CA ASP A 647 -11.69 -1.46 -43.92
C ASP A 647 -13.11 -1.33 -43.33
N SER A 648 -14.14 -1.47 -44.17
CA SER A 648 -15.54 -1.51 -43.74
C SER A 648 -15.97 -2.88 -43.24
N ASP A 649 -17.04 -2.90 -42.45
CA ASP A 649 -17.70 -4.12 -42.00
C ASP A 649 -18.16 -5.03 -43.16
N ILE A 650 -18.62 -4.42 -44.26
CA ILE A 650 -19.02 -5.11 -45.50
C ILE A 650 -17.83 -5.83 -46.13
N GLU A 651 -16.69 -5.14 -46.29
CA GLU A 651 -15.48 -5.71 -46.88
C GLU A 651 -14.99 -6.91 -46.09
N ALA A 652 -14.85 -6.74 -44.78
CA ALA A 652 -14.30 -7.76 -43.91
C ALA A 652 -15.13 -9.04 -43.98
N VAL A 653 -16.46 -8.92 -43.92
CA VAL A 653 -17.37 -10.07 -43.96
C VAL A 653 -17.37 -10.76 -45.33
N TYR A 654 -17.28 -10.01 -46.43
CA TYR A 654 -17.17 -10.58 -47.77
C TYR A 654 -15.80 -11.24 -48.01
N ALA A 655 -14.75 -10.75 -47.38
CA ALA A 655 -13.43 -11.36 -47.38
C ALA A 655 -13.31 -12.59 -46.47
N GLY A 656 -14.37 -12.98 -45.76
CA GLY A 656 -14.38 -14.14 -44.88
C GLY A 656 -13.86 -13.88 -43.46
N ALA A 657 -13.71 -12.61 -43.06
CA ALA A 657 -13.34 -12.22 -41.71
C ALA A 657 -14.56 -11.94 -40.83
N ILE A 658 -14.40 -12.09 -39.52
CA ILE A 658 -15.36 -11.59 -38.52
C ILE A 658 -15.13 -10.09 -38.41
N SER A 659 -16.17 -9.28 -38.65
CA SER A 659 -16.10 -7.83 -38.42
C SER A 659 -16.51 -7.47 -37.01
N VAL A 660 -15.80 -6.50 -36.44
CA VAL A 660 -16.09 -5.88 -35.13
C VAL A 660 -16.13 -4.38 -35.33
N THR A 661 -17.32 -3.81 -35.28
CA THR A 661 -17.57 -2.38 -35.50
C THR A 661 -18.11 -1.75 -34.23
N ALA A 662 -17.43 -0.73 -33.71
CA ALA A 662 -17.94 0.10 -32.62
C ALA A 662 -18.94 1.13 -33.19
N LEU A 663 -20.15 1.17 -32.63
CA LEU A 663 -21.21 2.11 -33.03
C LEU A 663 -21.50 3.08 -31.89
N HIS A 664 -21.44 4.37 -32.18
CA HIS A 664 -21.66 5.43 -31.21
C HIS A 664 -23.16 5.72 -31.05
N MET A 665 -23.64 5.82 -29.81
CA MET A 665 -25.04 6.17 -29.54
C MET A 665 -25.29 7.68 -29.70
N ASN A 666 -24.26 8.49 -29.45
CA ASN A 666 -24.31 9.91 -29.72
C ASN A 666 -23.99 10.19 -31.19
N LEU A 667 -25.03 10.50 -31.98
CA LEU A 667 -24.92 10.84 -33.40
C LEU A 667 -24.50 12.29 -33.66
N THR A 668 -24.07 13.04 -32.63
CA THR A 668 -23.60 14.41 -32.79
C THR A 668 -22.35 14.43 -33.68
N HIS A 669 -22.48 15.01 -34.88
CA HIS A 669 -21.33 15.27 -35.73
C HIS A 669 -20.59 16.53 -35.22
N TYR A 670 -19.61 16.32 -34.33
CA TYR A 670 -18.94 17.41 -33.59
C TYR A 670 -18.29 18.46 -34.50
N ASP A 671 -17.76 18.09 -35.66
CA ASP A 671 -17.18 19.06 -36.62
C ASP A 671 -18.24 20.00 -37.19
N THR A 672 -19.44 19.46 -37.49
CA THR A 672 -20.57 20.28 -37.92
C THR A 672 -21.06 21.13 -36.76
N GLN A 673 -21.15 20.58 -35.54
CA GLN A 673 -21.54 21.34 -34.35
C GLN A 673 -20.59 22.53 -34.11
N ALA A 674 -19.28 22.34 -34.24
CA ALA A 674 -18.29 23.40 -34.13
C ALA A 674 -18.49 24.49 -35.20
N SER A 675 -18.72 24.07 -36.45
CA SER A 675 -19.02 24.97 -37.57
C SER A 675 -20.29 25.78 -37.33
N LEU A 676 -21.35 25.14 -36.80
CA LEU A 676 -22.61 25.80 -36.46
C LEU A 676 -22.45 26.76 -35.28
N ARG A 677 -21.68 26.41 -34.24
CA ARG A 677 -21.39 27.33 -33.12
C ARG A 677 -20.71 28.60 -33.62
N HIS A 678 -19.76 28.48 -34.53
CA HIS A 678 -19.12 29.63 -35.15
C HIS A 678 -20.11 30.47 -35.97
N ALA A 679 -20.91 29.82 -36.84
CA ALA A 679 -21.88 30.50 -37.70
C ALA A 679 -22.97 31.24 -36.92
N PHE A 680 -23.48 30.65 -35.84
CA PHE A 680 -24.55 31.23 -35.02
C PHE A 680 -24.07 32.16 -33.90
N ALA A 681 -22.77 32.23 -33.61
CA ALA A 681 -22.22 33.21 -32.65
C ALA A 681 -22.12 34.64 -33.21
N GLN A 682 -22.22 34.84 -34.53
CA GLN A 682 -21.92 36.12 -35.19
C GLN A 682 -23.13 37.01 -35.51
N LYS A 683 -24.38 36.57 -35.28
CA LYS A 683 -25.57 37.41 -35.46
C LYS A 683 -26.59 37.18 -34.35
N PRO A 684 -27.04 38.23 -33.64
CA PRO A 684 -28.24 38.11 -32.83
C PRO A 684 -29.41 37.77 -33.74
N VAL A 685 -30.21 36.78 -33.33
CA VAL A 685 -31.51 36.50 -33.92
C VAL A 685 -32.42 37.66 -33.53
N THR A 686 -32.61 38.61 -34.45
CA THR A 686 -33.74 39.56 -34.41
C THR A 686 -35.04 38.87 -34.75
#